data_AF-A0A7Z0B878-F1
#
_entry.id   AF-A0A7Z0B878-F1
#
_cell.length_a   1.000
_cell.length_b   1.000
_cell.length_c   1.000
_cell.angle_alpha   90.00
_cell.angle_beta   90.00
_cell.angle_gamma   90.00
#
_symmetry.space_group_name_H-M   'P 1'
#
loop_
_entity.id
_entity.type
_entity.pdbx_description
1 polymer ?
#
loop_
_entity_poly.entity_id
_entity_poly.type
_entity_poly.pdbx_seq_one_letter_code
_entity_poly.pdbx_strand_id
1 'polypeptide(L)'
;MSDNQTDNQGSSPFDDNAEQEVVQHTGRTHADGSSYGTFTLTPDSDKRGKELLCDVRPIIPVIFLPGVMGSLLTDKVTGDELFFAPNTDGMLGSVGALPALIGLWFKSASSRETQFDPTQAAVTPLGPINVGKHDKDDTADQFVDEKEARRRGWGSVHRTSYHPVLAWLEEQLNQPMKLSKPHGAWVDTDSTGEKWTLKPVIDTDPADYGAFGKGEKITLDSVEFKRFSKYRYRVYAIGYNWLQSNADSGQQVVEGSDYYDPKTKKTTRLMGIKEICNENDSGKAIILTHSMGGLVARMAIAMHDAGGWMHGVFHNVQPATGAPVAAKRFRTGGGNEGGINSFVNGSLVGRDAGEFIAVIANAPGPLELIPMPDYDNGEAWWVFSRINGEVVMKLPKTGNAYKEIYTNSKWYGLLPDPTFLDPAGVVKQRLDKRSQGKTVLENFHETIKDVVKKQNDITDVYHGNTYVAYNGNGALKQKPQADAATKSDDSCKPGIEKGLPLEKLLTWGKVFWTGNVPSGITEEELRTATLLNDSHTGNLRVYLESRNLTIEFEVQKVPKLPIGADAPDPDKNGIIQGDATVPAWSADAQARGLRPGVKGNSSKGVQTAFVQAGYDHQGSYNHPWTRWALLYSVVQIAQDAPEPSC
;
A
#
# COMPACT_ATOMS: atom_id res chain seq x y z
N MET A 1 -19.58 43.14 -26.11
CA MET A 1 -20.44 43.20 -24.92
C MET A 1 -21.12 41.86 -24.76
N SER A 2 -20.63 41.08 -23.81
CA SER A 2 -21.34 39.98 -23.16
C SER A 2 -20.58 39.81 -21.84
N ASP A 3 -21.27 40.17 -20.76
CA ASP A 3 -20.72 40.35 -19.42
C ASP A 3 -20.20 39.04 -18.84
N ASN A 4 -18.94 39.05 -18.38
CA ASN A 4 -18.45 38.07 -17.41
C ASN A 4 -18.72 38.66 -16.02
N GLN A 5 -19.77 38.18 -15.37
CA GLN A 5 -19.98 38.40 -13.94
C GLN A 5 -18.88 37.68 -13.15
N THR A 6 -18.05 38.47 -12.47
CA THR A 6 -17.18 38.05 -11.38
C THR A 6 -18.01 37.94 -10.11
N ASP A 7 -18.63 36.79 -9.86
CA ASP A 7 -19.08 36.43 -8.52
C ASP A 7 -17.97 35.57 -7.89
N ASN A 8 -17.08 36.24 -7.15
CA ASN A 8 -16.17 35.60 -6.22
C ASN A 8 -16.16 36.43 -4.93
N GLN A 9 -17.32 36.54 -4.27
CA GLN A 9 -17.42 37.06 -2.91
C GLN A 9 -17.11 35.93 -1.92
N GLY A 10 -15.82 35.63 -1.73
CA GLY A 10 -15.33 35.05 -0.49
C GLY A 10 -15.11 36.19 0.50
N SER A 11 -15.75 36.15 1.67
CA SER A 11 -15.69 37.27 2.63
C SER A 11 -14.25 37.55 3.05
N SER A 12 -13.72 38.68 2.58
CA SER A 12 -12.43 39.25 2.92
C SER A 12 -12.50 39.85 4.33
N PRO A 13 -11.51 39.65 5.22
CA PRO A 13 -11.49 40.26 6.55
C PRO A 13 -10.97 41.71 6.52
N PHE A 14 -10.84 42.31 5.34
CA PHE A 14 -10.29 43.65 5.13
C PHE A 14 -11.39 44.68 4.84
N ASP A 15 -11.13 45.94 5.22
CA ASP A 15 -11.92 47.09 4.79
C ASP A 15 -12.05 47.08 3.25
N ASP A 16 -13.27 47.26 2.71
CA ASP A 16 -13.61 47.22 1.28
C ASP A 16 -12.76 48.14 0.38
N ASN A 17 -11.97 49.04 0.97
CA ASN A 17 -11.04 49.94 0.27
C ASN A 17 -9.71 49.27 -0.13
N ALA A 18 -9.26 48.20 0.55
CA ALA A 18 -7.94 47.59 0.27
C ALA A 18 -7.93 46.74 -1.00
N GLU A 19 -9.06 46.11 -1.35
CA GLU A 19 -9.21 45.32 -2.58
C GLU A 19 -9.23 46.19 -3.85
N GLN A 20 -9.35 47.52 -3.70
CA GLN A 20 -9.33 48.48 -4.80
C GLN A 20 -7.94 49.02 -5.15
N GLU A 21 -6.91 48.82 -4.31
CA GLU A 21 -5.58 49.42 -4.51
C GLU A 21 -4.53 48.49 -5.13
N VAL A 22 -4.60 47.18 -4.85
CA VAL A 22 -3.59 46.20 -5.26
C VAL A 22 -4.26 44.94 -5.82
N VAL A 23 -3.69 44.37 -6.88
CA VAL A 23 -4.02 43.03 -7.37
C VAL A 23 -2.92 42.08 -6.89
N GLN A 24 -3.28 41.21 -5.97
CA GLN A 24 -2.37 40.20 -5.43
C GLN A 24 -2.50 38.89 -6.22
N HIS A 25 -1.37 38.31 -6.57
CA HIS A 25 -1.26 36.99 -7.15
C HIS A 25 -0.36 36.13 -6.27
N THR A 26 -0.78 34.89 -5.99
CA THR A 26 0.09 33.91 -5.35
C THR A 26 1.06 33.34 -6.39
N GLY A 27 2.35 33.37 -6.09
CA GLY A 27 3.39 32.78 -6.92
C GLY A 27 3.22 31.28 -7.03
N ARG A 28 3.38 30.77 -8.25
CA ARG A 28 3.61 29.35 -8.53
C ARG A 28 5.10 29.07 -8.46
N THR A 29 5.48 27.81 -8.53
CA THR A 29 6.89 27.44 -8.33
C THR A 29 7.39 26.69 -9.52
N HIS A 30 8.49 27.21 -10.07
CA HIS A 30 9.17 26.66 -11.20
C HIS A 30 9.96 25.41 -10.78
N ALA A 31 10.39 24.62 -11.77
CA ALA A 31 11.09 23.36 -11.55
C ALA A 31 12.36 23.55 -10.69
N ASP A 32 13.06 24.66 -10.87
CA ASP A 32 14.29 25.07 -10.16
C ASP A 32 14.07 25.63 -8.74
N GLY A 33 12.84 25.60 -8.21
CA GLY A 33 12.55 26.15 -6.88
C GLY A 33 12.13 27.62 -6.88
N SER A 34 12.36 28.37 -7.95
CA SER A 34 12.01 29.79 -8.02
C SER A 34 10.49 30.02 -8.05
N SER A 35 10.04 31.11 -7.44
CA SER A 35 8.64 31.53 -7.54
C SER A 35 8.42 32.32 -8.83
N TYR A 36 7.35 32.00 -9.57
CA TYR A 36 6.94 32.72 -10.78
C TYR A 36 5.45 33.06 -10.73
N GLY A 37 5.06 34.16 -11.37
CA GLY A 37 3.66 34.57 -11.53
C GLY A 37 3.29 34.63 -13.01
N THR A 38 2.09 34.18 -13.35
CA THR A 38 1.51 34.42 -14.68
C THR A 38 0.51 35.56 -14.56
N PHE A 39 0.76 36.64 -15.31
CA PHE A 39 -0.09 37.83 -15.30
C PHE A 39 -0.75 38.01 -16.65
N THR A 40 -2.06 38.22 -16.66
CA THR A 40 -2.76 38.73 -17.85
C THR A 40 -2.46 40.21 -17.98
N LEU A 41 -2.06 40.67 -19.17
CA LEU A 41 -1.86 42.10 -19.42
C LEU A 41 -3.17 42.85 -19.16
N THR A 42 -3.13 43.84 -18.27
CA THR A 42 -4.29 44.68 -17.96
C THR A 42 -4.33 45.90 -18.87
N PRO A 43 -5.52 46.50 -19.11
CA PRO A 43 -5.64 47.77 -19.81
C PRO A 43 -4.79 48.86 -19.11
N ASP A 44 -4.37 49.86 -19.88
CA ASP A 44 -3.58 50.99 -19.37
C ASP A 44 -4.31 51.80 -18.29
N SER A 45 -5.63 51.72 -18.23
CA SER A 45 -6.48 52.32 -17.20
C SER A 45 -6.34 51.67 -15.82
N ASP A 46 -5.89 50.42 -15.72
CA ASP A 46 -5.68 49.75 -14.42
C ASP A 46 -4.34 50.19 -13.81
N LYS A 47 -4.40 51.13 -12.86
CA LYS A 47 -3.23 51.69 -12.15
C LYS A 47 -2.93 50.99 -10.82
N ARG A 48 -3.65 49.94 -10.47
CA ARG A 48 -3.48 49.22 -9.19
C ARG A 48 -2.09 48.57 -9.13
N GLY A 49 -1.48 48.59 -7.95
CA GLY A 49 -0.22 47.86 -7.70
C GLY A 49 -0.42 46.36 -7.98
N LYS A 50 0.61 45.67 -8.46
CA LYS A 50 0.56 44.21 -8.68
C LYS A 50 1.57 43.55 -7.76
N GLU A 51 1.12 42.68 -6.87
CA GLU A 51 1.98 41.97 -5.92
C GLU A 51 2.03 40.49 -6.24
N LEU A 52 3.23 39.90 -6.14
CA LEU A 52 3.46 38.46 -6.24
C LEU A 52 3.88 37.93 -4.88
N LEU A 53 3.04 37.10 -4.27
CA LEU A 53 3.37 36.43 -3.01
C LEU A 53 4.23 35.19 -3.30
N CYS A 54 5.53 35.28 -3.04
CA CYS A 54 6.47 34.19 -3.25
C CYS A 54 6.68 33.42 -1.94
N ASP A 55 6.57 32.09 -1.98
CA ASP A 55 6.94 31.23 -0.86
C ASP A 55 8.44 30.90 -0.94
N VAL A 56 9.21 31.46 -0.01
CA VAL A 56 10.68 31.34 0.05
C VAL A 56 11.14 30.24 1.02
N ARG A 57 10.21 29.47 1.59
CA ARG A 57 10.56 28.36 2.50
C ARG A 57 11.37 27.30 1.76
N PRO A 58 12.43 26.74 2.38
CA PRO A 58 13.15 25.61 1.81
C PRO A 58 12.22 24.40 1.65
N ILE A 59 12.56 23.53 0.71
CA ILE A 59 11.72 22.40 0.32
C ILE A 59 12.20 21.11 0.99
N ILE A 60 11.26 20.36 1.56
CA ILE A 60 11.42 18.95 1.90
C ILE A 60 10.58 18.14 0.90
N PRO A 61 11.18 17.34 0.01
CA PRO A 61 10.43 16.45 -0.85
C PRO A 61 9.71 15.37 -0.04
N VAL A 62 8.47 15.10 -0.39
CA VAL A 62 7.65 14.01 0.14
C VAL A 62 7.38 13.04 -0.99
N ILE A 63 7.96 11.86 -0.94
CA ILE A 63 7.97 10.91 -2.05
C ILE A 63 7.06 9.73 -1.72
N PHE A 64 6.04 9.52 -2.55
CA PHE A 64 5.10 8.41 -2.40
C PHE A 64 5.50 7.19 -3.23
N LEU A 65 5.54 6.01 -2.60
CA LEU A 65 5.77 4.71 -3.22
C LEU A 65 4.47 3.87 -3.17
N PRO A 66 3.89 3.49 -4.32
CA PRO A 66 2.62 2.78 -4.35
C PRO A 66 2.75 1.31 -3.94
N GLY A 67 1.62 0.62 -3.80
CA GLY A 67 1.56 -0.82 -3.55
C GLY A 67 1.72 -1.69 -4.79
N VAL A 68 1.56 -3.01 -4.61
CA VAL A 68 1.44 -3.97 -5.72
C VAL A 68 0.29 -3.56 -6.65
N MET A 69 0.50 -3.66 -7.97
CA MET A 69 -0.45 -3.18 -8.98
C MET A 69 -0.79 -1.68 -8.86
N GLY A 70 -0.02 -0.92 -8.09
CA GLY A 70 -0.24 0.50 -7.90
C GLY A 70 0.47 1.39 -8.91
N SER A 71 1.35 0.82 -9.73
CA SER A 71 2.06 1.51 -10.81
C SER A 71 1.57 1.04 -12.17
N LEU A 72 1.61 1.95 -13.15
CA LEU A 72 1.23 1.66 -14.54
C LEU A 72 2.39 0.98 -15.27
N LEU A 73 2.12 -0.15 -15.91
CA LEU A 73 3.14 -0.92 -16.65
C LEU A 73 2.82 -1.01 -18.14
N THR A 74 3.86 -0.90 -18.95
CA THR A 74 3.83 -1.05 -20.41
C THR A 74 4.87 -2.05 -20.88
N ASP A 75 4.64 -2.64 -22.05
CA ASP A 75 5.60 -3.52 -22.70
C ASP A 75 6.74 -2.67 -23.28
N LYS A 76 7.99 -2.98 -22.91
CA LYS A 76 9.19 -2.24 -23.35
C LYS A 76 9.42 -2.26 -24.86
N VAL A 77 8.89 -3.27 -25.55
CA VAL A 77 9.10 -3.47 -27.00
C VAL A 77 7.98 -2.83 -27.80
N THR A 78 6.72 -3.05 -27.43
CA THR A 78 5.56 -2.55 -28.20
C THR A 78 5.02 -1.22 -27.71
N GLY A 79 5.25 -0.88 -26.44
CA GLY A 79 4.62 0.27 -25.77
C GLY A 79 3.15 0.04 -25.45
N ASP A 80 2.66 -1.19 -25.53
CA ASP A 80 1.29 -1.53 -25.16
C ASP A 80 1.11 -1.58 -23.65
N GLU A 81 -0.10 -1.27 -23.21
CA GLU A 81 -0.47 -1.31 -21.81
C GLU A 81 -0.42 -2.77 -21.31
N LEU A 82 0.51 -3.07 -20.40
CA LEU A 82 0.54 -4.35 -19.70
C LEU A 82 -0.41 -4.32 -18.52
N PHE A 83 -0.39 -3.23 -17.75
CA PHE A 83 -1.26 -3.06 -16.61
C PHE A 83 -1.63 -1.60 -16.36
N PHE A 84 -2.88 -1.28 -16.65
CA PHE A 84 -3.53 0.00 -16.33
C PHE A 84 -4.81 -0.35 -15.57
N ALA A 85 -4.77 -0.25 -14.24
CA ALA A 85 -5.97 -0.44 -13.44
C ALA A 85 -7.05 0.56 -13.90
N PRO A 86 -8.31 0.12 -14.03
CA PRO A 86 -9.36 1.01 -14.49
C PRO A 86 -9.65 2.08 -13.44
N ASN A 87 -9.80 3.31 -13.91
CA ASN A 87 -10.19 4.43 -13.07
C ASN A 87 -11.71 4.41 -12.84
N THR A 88 -12.17 4.76 -11.64
CA THR A 88 -13.60 4.63 -11.25
C THR A 88 -14.37 5.94 -11.21
N ASP A 89 -13.94 6.97 -11.94
CA ASP A 89 -14.58 8.28 -11.86
C ASP A 89 -16.01 8.27 -12.47
N GLY A 90 -16.97 8.88 -11.77
CA GLY A 90 -18.34 9.10 -12.22
C GLY A 90 -19.38 8.06 -11.78
N MET A 91 -20.67 8.40 -11.91
CA MET A 91 -21.84 7.59 -11.46
C MET A 91 -21.96 6.22 -12.16
N LEU A 92 -21.19 5.99 -13.24
CA LEU A 92 -21.06 4.74 -13.99
C LEU A 92 -19.63 4.14 -13.94
N GLY A 93 -18.66 4.76 -13.26
CA GLY A 93 -17.25 4.37 -13.28
C GLY A 93 -16.98 2.99 -12.67
N SER A 94 -17.76 2.59 -11.65
CA SER A 94 -17.75 1.24 -11.10
C SER A 94 -18.30 0.17 -12.06
N VAL A 95 -19.19 0.57 -12.99
CA VAL A 95 -19.76 -0.30 -14.03
C VAL A 95 -18.86 -0.38 -15.27
N GLY A 96 -18.14 0.70 -15.61
CA GLY A 96 -17.22 0.76 -16.76
C GLY A 96 -15.83 0.15 -16.52
N ALA A 97 -15.36 0.12 -15.26
CA ALA A 97 -14.15 -0.59 -14.85
C ALA A 97 -14.29 -2.11 -14.89
N LEU A 98 -15.53 -2.59 -14.71
CA LEU A 98 -15.86 -4.01 -14.57
C LEU A 98 -15.57 -4.83 -15.85
N PRO A 99 -15.94 -4.41 -17.09
CA PRO A 99 -15.60 -5.12 -18.32
C PRO A 99 -14.11 -5.29 -18.59
N ALA A 100 -13.27 -4.30 -18.28
CA ALA A 100 -11.82 -4.38 -18.46
C ALA A 100 -11.17 -5.37 -17.47
N LEU A 101 -11.60 -5.35 -16.21
CA LEU A 101 -11.19 -6.33 -15.19
C LEU A 101 -11.70 -7.73 -15.49
N ILE A 102 -12.94 -7.85 -16.00
CA ILE A 102 -13.51 -9.11 -16.50
C ILE A 102 -12.70 -9.64 -17.71
N GLY A 103 -12.26 -8.77 -18.62
CA GLY A 103 -11.42 -9.14 -19.76
C GLY A 103 -10.05 -9.70 -19.33
N LEU A 104 -9.43 -9.12 -18.30
CA LEU A 104 -8.21 -9.66 -17.68
C LEU A 104 -8.47 -10.98 -16.91
N TRP A 105 -9.65 -11.11 -16.30
CA TRP A 105 -10.07 -12.30 -15.56
C TRP A 105 -10.30 -13.52 -16.46
N PHE A 106 -10.75 -13.32 -17.71
CA PHE A 106 -10.94 -14.40 -18.69
C PHE A 106 -9.68 -14.76 -19.48
N LYS A 107 -8.53 -14.11 -19.23
CA LYS A 107 -7.26 -14.51 -19.86
C LYS A 107 -6.80 -15.86 -19.32
N SER A 108 -6.38 -16.75 -20.23
CA SER A 108 -5.78 -18.04 -19.90
C SER A 108 -4.44 -17.87 -19.18
N ALA A 109 -3.97 -18.94 -18.51
CA ALA A 109 -2.67 -18.97 -17.84
C ALA A 109 -1.50 -18.55 -18.77
N SER A 110 -1.46 -19.06 -20.00
CA SER A 110 -0.44 -18.70 -21.01
C SER A 110 -0.49 -17.21 -21.41
N SER A 111 -1.70 -16.66 -21.63
CA SER A 111 -1.84 -15.23 -21.94
C SER A 111 -1.44 -14.34 -20.78
N ARG A 112 -1.74 -14.75 -19.55
CA ARG A 112 -1.33 -14.02 -18.32
C ARG A 112 0.18 -14.07 -18.13
N GLU A 113 0.80 -15.23 -18.29
CA GLU A 113 2.26 -15.37 -18.20
C GLU A 113 2.97 -14.46 -19.19
N THR A 114 2.52 -14.42 -20.44
CA THR A 114 3.12 -13.56 -21.47
C THR A 114 2.96 -12.08 -21.13
N GLN A 115 1.78 -11.68 -20.63
CA GLN A 115 1.48 -10.30 -20.28
C GLN A 115 2.25 -9.83 -19.03
N PHE A 116 2.39 -10.68 -18.02
CA PHE A 116 2.98 -10.32 -16.74
C PHE A 116 4.44 -10.80 -16.61
N ASP A 117 5.22 -10.71 -17.69
CA ASP A 117 6.66 -10.96 -17.67
C ASP A 117 7.42 -9.74 -17.08
N PRO A 118 8.09 -9.86 -15.92
CA PRO A 118 8.82 -8.75 -15.31
C PRO A 118 9.96 -8.20 -16.18
N THR A 119 10.53 -9.01 -17.07
CA THR A 119 11.64 -8.60 -17.93
C THR A 119 11.17 -7.66 -19.05
N GLN A 120 9.92 -7.84 -19.51
CA GLN A 120 9.28 -7.05 -20.56
C GLN A 120 8.57 -5.82 -20.02
N ALA A 121 8.18 -5.81 -18.74
CA ALA A 121 7.48 -4.69 -18.13
C ALA A 121 8.40 -3.50 -17.82
N ALA A 122 7.96 -2.29 -18.21
CA ALA A 122 8.50 -1.01 -17.76
C ALA A 122 7.41 -0.19 -17.08
N VAL A 123 7.80 0.54 -16.03
CA VAL A 123 6.95 1.59 -15.47
C VAL A 123 6.91 2.79 -16.42
N THR A 124 5.73 3.35 -16.63
CA THR A 124 5.56 4.55 -17.47
C THR A 124 5.10 5.75 -16.63
N PRO A 125 5.74 6.93 -16.73
CA PRO A 125 5.25 8.17 -16.12
C PRO A 125 4.19 8.89 -17.00
N LEU A 126 3.78 8.26 -18.12
CA LEU A 126 2.89 8.88 -19.11
C LEU A 126 1.41 8.59 -18.88
N GLY A 127 1.05 8.02 -17.72
CA GLY A 127 -0.32 7.73 -17.35
C GLY A 127 -1.24 8.95 -17.25
N PRO A 128 -2.56 8.73 -17.15
CA PRO A 128 -3.53 9.79 -16.97
C PRO A 128 -3.28 10.52 -15.65
N ILE A 129 -3.37 11.84 -15.69
CA ILE A 129 -3.23 12.69 -14.51
C ILE A 129 -4.56 13.33 -14.19
N ASN A 130 -4.81 13.48 -12.90
CA ASN A 130 -5.94 14.23 -12.40
C ASN A 130 -5.43 15.06 -11.23
N VAL A 131 -5.37 16.37 -11.44
CA VAL A 131 -5.03 17.37 -10.43
C VAL A 131 -6.26 18.24 -10.22
N GLY A 132 -6.70 18.38 -8.97
CA GLY A 132 -7.88 19.16 -8.62
C GLY A 132 -8.85 18.41 -7.72
N LYS A 133 -9.72 19.17 -7.08
CA LYS A 133 -10.80 18.65 -6.25
C LYS A 133 -12.01 18.32 -7.15
N HIS A 134 -12.69 17.20 -6.89
CA HIS A 134 -13.78 16.68 -7.74
C HIS A 134 -15.10 16.51 -6.99
N ASP A 135 -15.22 17.06 -5.77
CA ASP A 135 -16.54 17.10 -5.13
C ASP A 135 -17.43 18.10 -5.87
N LYS A 136 -18.74 17.88 -5.80
CA LYS A 136 -19.78 18.54 -6.61
C LYS A 136 -19.77 20.08 -6.54
N ASP A 137 -19.18 20.63 -5.48
CA ASP A 137 -19.18 22.05 -5.14
C ASP A 137 -17.75 22.64 -5.00
N ASP A 138 -16.71 21.88 -5.36
CA ASP A 138 -15.34 22.38 -5.28
C ASP A 138 -15.00 23.35 -6.43
N THR A 139 -14.33 24.45 -6.09
CA THR A 139 -13.69 25.33 -7.08
C THR A 139 -12.44 24.67 -7.65
N ALA A 140 -12.08 25.02 -8.90
CA ALA A 140 -10.93 24.48 -9.63
C ALA A 140 -9.56 24.96 -9.09
N ASP A 141 -9.42 25.14 -7.78
CA ASP A 141 -8.16 25.51 -7.16
C ASP A 141 -7.21 24.30 -7.21
N GLN A 142 -6.39 24.26 -8.26
CA GLN A 142 -5.36 23.26 -8.48
C GLN A 142 -4.05 23.75 -7.85
N PHE A 143 -3.60 23.07 -6.79
CA PHE A 143 -2.29 23.33 -6.15
C PHE A 143 -1.10 22.99 -7.05
N VAL A 144 -1.29 22.01 -7.94
CA VAL A 144 -0.29 21.54 -8.90
C VAL A 144 -0.98 21.41 -10.25
N ASP A 145 -0.38 21.96 -11.31
CA ASP A 145 -0.89 21.73 -12.67
C ASP A 145 -0.48 20.35 -13.20
N GLU A 146 -1.16 19.86 -14.24
CA GLU A 146 -0.93 18.50 -14.75
C GLU A 146 0.50 18.28 -15.26
N LYS A 147 1.13 19.30 -15.82
CA LYS A 147 2.50 19.21 -16.34
C LYS A 147 3.48 19.02 -15.19
N GLU A 148 3.30 19.78 -14.12
CA GLU A 148 4.12 19.65 -12.91
C GLU A 148 3.84 18.33 -12.19
N ALA A 149 2.58 17.91 -12.04
CA ALA A 149 2.26 16.61 -11.48
C ALA A 149 2.90 15.46 -12.27
N ARG A 150 2.94 15.57 -13.61
CA ARG A 150 3.65 14.60 -14.47
C ARG A 150 5.14 14.59 -14.20
N ARG A 151 5.76 15.77 -14.13
CA ARG A 151 7.19 15.93 -13.83
C ARG A 151 7.53 15.33 -12.46
N ARG A 152 6.66 15.50 -11.47
CA ARG A 152 6.77 14.91 -10.12
C ARG A 152 6.41 13.41 -10.08
N GLY A 153 6.18 12.78 -11.22
CA GLY A 153 5.98 11.35 -11.37
C GLY A 153 4.56 10.85 -11.06
N TRP A 154 3.56 11.72 -10.88
CA TRP A 154 2.19 11.27 -10.56
C TRP A 154 1.60 10.41 -11.68
N GLY A 155 1.98 10.67 -12.94
CA GLY A 155 1.59 9.83 -14.08
C GLY A 155 2.15 8.40 -14.05
N SER A 156 2.96 8.02 -13.06
CA SER A 156 3.49 6.65 -12.89
C SER A 156 2.65 5.76 -11.97
N VAL A 157 1.70 6.33 -11.23
CA VAL A 157 0.88 5.61 -10.25
C VAL A 157 -0.59 5.58 -10.67
N HIS A 158 -1.34 4.64 -10.11
CA HIS A 158 -2.77 4.52 -10.42
C HIS A 158 -3.55 5.73 -9.89
N ARG A 159 -4.15 6.45 -10.83
CA ARG A 159 -4.77 7.76 -10.60
C ARG A 159 -5.89 7.73 -9.56
N THR A 160 -6.90 6.88 -9.72
CA THR A 160 -8.01 6.81 -8.75
C THR A 160 -7.55 6.40 -7.36
N SER A 161 -6.56 5.50 -7.25
CA SER A 161 -6.09 5.03 -5.93
C SER A 161 -5.25 6.06 -5.19
N TYR A 162 -4.40 6.81 -5.89
CA TYR A 162 -3.34 7.59 -5.23
C TYR A 162 -3.42 9.09 -5.44
N HIS A 163 -3.91 9.60 -6.58
CA HIS A 163 -3.92 11.05 -6.79
C HIS A 163 -4.73 11.83 -5.75
N PRO A 164 -5.88 11.32 -5.23
CA PRO A 164 -6.60 12.00 -4.16
C PRO A 164 -5.73 12.24 -2.92
N VAL A 165 -4.93 11.26 -2.49
CA VAL A 165 -4.06 11.43 -1.32
C VAL A 165 -2.85 12.32 -1.64
N LEU A 166 -2.29 12.25 -2.86
CA LEU A 166 -1.17 13.10 -3.27
C LEU A 166 -1.57 14.58 -3.29
N ALA A 167 -2.74 14.89 -3.85
CA ALA A 167 -3.30 16.24 -3.88
C ALA A 167 -3.66 16.73 -2.48
N TRP A 168 -4.29 15.88 -1.66
CA TRP A 168 -4.61 16.20 -0.28
C TRP A 168 -3.34 16.49 0.54
N LEU A 169 -2.27 15.71 0.37
CA LEU A 169 -0.98 15.96 1.05
C LEU A 169 -0.35 17.28 0.61
N GLU A 170 -0.32 17.58 -0.68
CA GLU A 170 0.24 18.84 -1.18
C GLU A 170 -0.51 20.03 -0.56
N GLU A 171 -1.83 19.96 -0.41
CA GLU A 171 -2.61 20.99 0.26
C GLU A 171 -2.30 21.06 1.76
N GLN A 172 -2.50 19.96 2.49
CA GLN A 172 -2.44 20.00 3.96
C GLN A 172 -1.03 20.31 4.48
N LEU A 173 0.02 19.81 3.84
CA LEU A 173 1.39 20.05 4.30
C LEU A 173 1.86 21.49 4.04
N ASN A 174 1.31 22.17 3.04
CA ASN A 174 1.75 23.51 2.67
C ASN A 174 0.86 24.64 3.21
N GLN A 175 -0.31 24.30 3.78
CA GLN A 175 -1.23 25.25 4.37
C GLN A 175 -1.55 25.00 5.85
N PRO A 176 -0.55 24.72 6.73
CA PRO A 176 -0.83 24.57 8.16
C PRO A 176 -1.29 25.87 8.82
N MET A 177 -0.97 27.01 8.21
CA MET A 177 -1.33 28.34 8.64
C MET A 177 -1.87 29.15 7.45
N LYS A 178 -2.97 29.88 7.64
CA LYS A 178 -3.53 30.84 6.70
C LYS A 178 -3.63 32.21 7.39
N LEU A 179 -2.99 33.23 6.82
CA LEU A 179 -2.92 34.58 7.41
C LEU A 179 -2.47 34.56 8.89
N SER A 180 -1.41 33.81 9.18
CA SER A 180 -0.85 33.63 10.52
C SER A 180 -1.80 32.99 11.54
N LYS A 181 -2.92 32.40 11.09
CA LYS A 181 -3.82 31.59 11.92
C LYS A 181 -3.74 30.12 11.49
N PRO A 182 -3.75 29.16 12.43
CA PRO A 182 -3.87 27.75 12.08
C PRO A 182 -5.13 27.48 11.25
N HIS A 183 -5.06 26.54 10.33
CA HIS A 183 -6.14 26.27 9.38
C HIS A 183 -6.19 24.79 8.96
N GLY A 184 -7.35 24.29 8.55
CA GLY A 184 -7.49 22.99 7.89
C GLY A 184 -7.40 21.82 8.86
N ALA A 185 -6.98 20.66 8.35
CA ALA A 185 -6.89 19.39 9.07
C ALA A 185 -6.13 19.47 10.42
N TRP A 186 -5.28 20.48 10.58
CA TRP A 186 -4.48 20.73 11.76
C TRP A 186 -5.30 21.13 12.99
N VAL A 187 -6.35 21.94 12.82
CA VAL A 187 -7.17 22.48 13.91
C VAL A 187 -8.67 22.25 13.73
N ASP A 188 -9.11 21.93 12.52
CA ASP A 188 -10.50 21.62 12.22
C ASP A 188 -10.82 20.16 12.56
N THR A 189 -12.08 19.91 12.90
CA THR A 189 -12.63 18.57 13.15
C THR A 189 -13.83 18.33 12.25
N ASP A 190 -14.12 17.05 11.98
CA ASP A 190 -15.35 16.65 11.31
C ASP A 190 -16.27 15.99 12.31
N SER A 191 -17.36 16.68 12.67
CA SER A 191 -18.35 16.19 13.64
C SER A 191 -19.04 14.90 13.22
N THR A 192 -18.98 14.51 11.95
CA THR A 192 -19.53 13.24 11.44
C THR A 192 -18.50 12.10 11.46
N GLY A 193 -17.20 12.43 11.54
CA GLY A 193 -16.12 11.47 11.47
C GLY A 193 -16.08 10.69 10.13
N GLU A 194 -16.65 11.24 9.05
CA GLU A 194 -16.74 10.57 7.75
C GLU A 194 -15.60 10.97 6.81
N LYS A 195 -15.32 12.27 6.69
CA LYS A 195 -14.28 12.81 5.79
C LYS A 195 -12.99 13.16 6.55
N TRP A 196 -13.11 13.52 7.82
CA TRP A 196 -11.98 13.86 8.69
C TRP A 196 -12.17 13.33 10.12
N THR A 197 -11.20 13.53 10.99
CA THR A 197 -11.22 13.05 12.37
C THR A 197 -12.10 13.90 13.27
N LEU A 198 -12.65 13.27 14.31
CA LEU A 198 -13.43 13.92 15.37
C LEU A 198 -12.57 14.84 16.25
N LYS A 199 -11.25 14.61 16.26
CA LYS A 199 -10.25 15.43 16.95
C LYS A 199 -9.23 15.99 15.95
N PRO A 200 -8.71 17.20 16.19
CA PRO A 200 -7.72 17.80 15.29
C PRO A 200 -6.34 17.14 15.45
N VAL A 201 -5.37 17.47 14.59
CA VAL A 201 -3.98 17.02 14.77
C VAL A 201 -3.33 17.71 15.97
N ILE A 202 -3.53 19.01 16.09
CA ILE A 202 -3.04 19.81 17.19
C ILE A 202 -3.76 19.44 18.48
N ASP A 203 -3.00 19.37 19.58
CA ASP A 203 -3.47 19.10 20.95
C ASP A 203 -4.15 17.74 21.18
N THR A 204 -4.13 16.84 20.20
CA THR A 204 -4.61 15.47 20.36
C THR A 204 -3.47 14.51 20.70
N ASP A 205 -3.68 13.69 21.71
CA ASP A 205 -2.74 12.62 22.08
C ASP A 205 -2.70 11.57 20.96
N PRO A 206 -1.52 11.22 20.41
CA PRO A 206 -1.43 10.22 19.35
C PRO A 206 -1.99 8.85 19.76
N ALA A 207 -2.07 8.53 21.07
CA ALA A 207 -2.71 7.31 21.57
C ALA A 207 -4.21 7.25 21.25
N ASP A 208 -4.89 8.40 21.07
CA ASP A 208 -6.30 8.44 20.67
C ASP A 208 -6.51 7.85 19.26
N TYR A 209 -5.48 7.89 18.41
CA TYR A 209 -5.47 7.33 17.06
C TYR A 209 -4.57 6.10 16.94
N GLY A 210 -4.38 5.39 18.05
CA GLY A 210 -3.79 4.05 18.10
C GLY A 210 -2.26 4.02 18.22
N ALA A 211 -1.61 5.13 18.57
CA ALA A 211 -0.15 5.16 18.67
C ALA A 211 0.39 4.32 19.83
N PHE A 212 1.42 3.53 19.52
CA PHE A 212 2.36 2.95 20.46
C PHE A 212 3.75 3.49 20.14
N GLY A 213 4.33 4.26 21.06
CA GLY A 213 5.60 4.95 20.87
C GLY A 213 5.82 5.96 21.98
N LYS A 214 6.91 6.73 21.91
CA LYS A 214 7.23 7.80 22.87
C LYS A 214 6.77 9.19 22.43
N GLY A 215 6.06 9.29 21.31
CA GLY A 215 5.62 10.56 20.74
C GLY A 215 4.58 11.24 21.62
N GLU A 216 4.74 12.55 21.84
CA GLU A 216 3.78 13.38 22.56
C GLU A 216 2.81 14.06 21.58
N LYS A 217 1.75 14.70 22.11
CA LYS A 217 0.85 15.52 21.30
C LYS A 217 1.59 16.71 20.69
N ILE A 218 1.26 17.05 19.44
CA ILE A 218 1.80 18.23 18.77
C ILE A 218 0.99 19.45 19.21
N THR A 219 1.64 20.55 19.58
CA THR A 219 0.98 21.83 19.87
C THR A 219 1.44 22.90 18.87
N LEU A 220 0.69 24.00 18.72
CA LEU A 220 1.12 25.12 17.88
C LEU A 220 2.46 25.72 18.31
N ASP A 221 2.74 25.64 19.61
CA ASP A 221 3.97 26.19 20.20
C ASP A 221 5.13 25.21 20.26
N SER A 222 4.88 23.93 19.96
CA SER A 222 5.88 22.87 19.96
C SER A 222 7.01 23.15 18.96
N VAL A 223 8.22 22.71 19.31
CA VAL A 223 9.42 22.94 18.49
C VAL A 223 9.28 22.24 17.14
N GLU A 224 8.70 21.04 17.15
CA GLU A 224 8.44 20.23 15.97
C GLU A 224 7.47 20.90 15.00
N PHE A 225 6.35 21.46 15.48
CA PHE A 225 5.37 22.12 14.60
C PHE A 225 5.90 23.45 14.05
N LYS A 226 6.60 24.22 14.89
CA LYS A 226 7.26 25.46 14.46
C LYS A 226 8.32 25.18 13.40
N ARG A 227 9.13 24.14 13.57
CA ARG A 227 10.10 23.72 12.56
C ARG A 227 9.41 23.23 11.30
N PHE A 228 8.43 22.35 11.41
CA PHE A 228 7.64 21.85 10.28
C PHE A 228 7.07 23.00 9.43
N SER A 229 6.53 24.04 10.07
CA SER A 229 5.89 25.18 9.40
C SER A 229 6.86 26.10 8.63
N LYS A 230 8.17 26.04 8.96
CA LYS A 230 9.22 26.79 8.24
C LYS A 230 9.60 26.16 6.90
N TYR A 231 9.10 24.96 6.61
CA TYR A 231 9.36 24.23 5.38
C TYR A 231 8.17 24.26 4.45
N ARG A 232 8.47 24.03 3.18
CA ARG A 232 7.50 23.66 2.16
C ARG A 232 7.68 22.20 1.80
N TYR A 233 6.59 21.51 1.50
CA TYR A 233 6.59 20.09 1.16
C TYR A 233 6.14 19.88 -0.28
N ARG A 234 6.98 19.33 -1.13
CA ARG A 234 6.60 19.00 -2.52
C ARG A 234 6.32 17.51 -2.62
N VAL A 235 5.12 17.15 -3.08
CA VAL A 235 4.68 15.76 -3.19
C VAL A 235 5.06 15.18 -4.54
N TYR A 236 5.87 14.12 -4.50
CA TYR A 236 6.31 13.31 -5.63
C TYR A 236 5.70 11.91 -5.55
N ALA A 237 5.68 11.21 -6.67
CA ALA A 237 5.36 9.78 -6.71
C ALA A 237 6.36 9.04 -7.59
N ILE A 238 6.82 7.88 -7.13
CA ILE A 238 7.70 7.01 -7.91
C ILE A 238 7.01 5.65 -8.05
N GLY A 239 6.36 5.45 -9.19
CA GLY A 239 5.94 4.13 -9.63
C GLY A 239 7.14 3.24 -9.93
N TYR A 240 6.95 1.94 -9.82
CA TYR A 240 7.98 0.93 -10.08
C TYR A 240 7.37 -0.31 -10.75
N ASN A 241 8.23 -1.13 -11.36
CA ASN A 241 7.83 -2.42 -11.89
C ASN A 241 7.51 -3.39 -10.75
N TRP A 242 6.25 -3.49 -10.37
CA TRP A 242 5.83 -4.33 -9.25
C TRP A 242 5.89 -5.84 -9.55
N LEU A 243 6.26 -6.26 -10.77
CA LEU A 243 6.47 -7.67 -11.13
C LEU A 243 7.90 -8.16 -10.81
N GLN A 244 8.90 -7.28 -10.95
CA GLN A 244 10.30 -7.63 -10.65
C GLN A 244 10.54 -7.64 -9.12
N SER A 245 11.70 -8.13 -8.67
CA SER A 245 12.03 -8.15 -7.24
C SER A 245 11.95 -6.75 -6.63
N ASN A 246 11.43 -6.64 -5.40
CA ASN A 246 11.35 -5.35 -4.72
C ASN A 246 12.76 -4.76 -4.46
N ALA A 247 13.81 -5.58 -4.49
CA ALA A 247 15.20 -5.12 -4.46
C ALA A 247 15.58 -4.34 -5.73
N ASP A 248 15.26 -4.86 -6.92
CA ASP A 248 15.55 -4.18 -8.19
C ASP A 248 14.69 -2.92 -8.34
N SER A 249 13.42 -2.99 -7.90
CA SER A 249 12.54 -1.82 -7.80
C SER A 249 13.07 -0.79 -6.81
N GLY A 250 13.64 -1.23 -5.68
CA GLY A 250 14.29 -0.36 -4.70
C GLY A 250 15.46 0.40 -5.30
N GLN A 251 16.27 -0.25 -6.13
CA GLN A 251 17.35 0.41 -6.87
C GLN A 251 16.80 1.47 -7.83
N GLN A 252 15.78 1.14 -8.63
CA GLN A 252 15.16 2.07 -9.57
C GLN A 252 14.50 3.26 -8.87
N VAL A 253 13.91 3.04 -7.69
CA VAL A 253 13.32 4.12 -6.87
C VAL A 253 14.41 5.07 -6.37
N VAL A 254 15.58 4.56 -6.00
CA VAL A 254 16.71 5.38 -5.53
C VAL A 254 17.35 6.17 -6.68
N GLU A 255 17.66 5.48 -7.78
CA GLU A 255 18.46 6.01 -8.89
C GLU A 255 17.63 6.69 -9.99
N GLY A 256 16.33 6.43 -10.04
CA GLY A 256 15.44 6.82 -11.13
C GLY A 256 15.47 5.82 -12.29
N SER A 257 14.53 5.97 -13.20
CA SER A 257 14.40 5.10 -14.37
C SER A 257 14.00 5.86 -15.62
N ASP A 258 14.50 5.41 -16.76
CA ASP A 258 14.14 5.96 -18.07
C ASP A 258 13.04 5.11 -18.69
N TYR A 259 11.95 5.76 -19.07
CA TYR A 259 10.88 5.15 -19.85
C TYR A 259 11.02 5.55 -21.32
N TYR A 260 11.50 4.63 -22.16
CA TYR A 260 11.41 4.77 -23.61
C TYR A 260 10.03 4.32 -24.07
N ASP A 261 9.29 5.22 -24.74
CA ASP A 261 8.01 4.92 -25.36
C ASP A 261 8.21 4.50 -26.82
N PRO A 262 8.01 3.22 -27.17
CA PRO A 262 8.17 2.74 -28.55
C PRO A 262 7.22 3.40 -29.54
N LYS A 263 6.06 3.88 -29.10
CA LYS A 263 5.04 4.50 -29.96
C LYS A 263 5.44 5.92 -30.36
N THR A 264 5.96 6.71 -29.42
CA THR A 264 6.38 8.10 -29.68
C THR A 264 7.87 8.25 -29.97
N LYS A 265 8.67 7.21 -29.73
CA LYS A 265 10.14 7.20 -29.83
C LYS A 265 10.82 8.24 -28.93
N LYS A 266 10.20 8.54 -27.79
CA LYS A 266 10.72 9.51 -26.81
C LYS A 266 11.05 8.80 -25.51
N THR A 267 12.13 9.23 -24.89
CA THR A 267 12.49 8.83 -23.53
C THR A 267 11.97 9.88 -22.55
N THR A 268 11.25 9.42 -21.52
CA THR A 268 10.82 10.25 -20.40
C THR A 268 11.50 9.75 -19.13
N ARG A 269 12.12 10.66 -18.39
CA ARG A 269 12.77 10.36 -17.11
C ARG A 269 11.72 10.30 -16.00
N LEU A 270 11.71 9.20 -15.23
CA LEU A 270 11.08 9.14 -13.92
C LEU A 270 12.18 9.30 -12.86
N MET A 271 12.18 10.43 -12.16
CA MET A 271 13.22 10.78 -11.20
C MET A 271 13.24 9.80 -10.02
N GLY A 272 14.45 9.49 -9.55
CA GLY A 272 14.67 8.74 -8.32
C GLY A 272 14.78 9.65 -7.10
N ILE A 273 14.88 9.05 -5.91
CA ILE A 273 15.06 9.79 -4.64
C ILE A 273 16.27 10.73 -4.72
N LYS A 274 17.41 10.27 -5.23
CA LYS A 274 18.64 11.09 -5.31
C LYS A 274 18.43 12.33 -6.17
N GLU A 275 17.83 12.15 -7.34
CA GLU A 275 17.55 13.22 -8.30
C GLU A 275 16.55 14.23 -7.72
N ILE A 276 15.50 13.74 -7.05
CA ILE A 276 14.51 14.58 -6.35
C ILE A 276 15.14 15.38 -5.20
N CYS A 277 16.00 14.76 -4.38
CA CYS A 277 16.70 15.48 -3.32
C CYS A 277 17.64 16.57 -3.87
N ASN A 278 18.32 16.28 -4.98
CA ASN A 278 19.25 17.21 -5.61
C ASN A 278 18.54 18.41 -6.24
N GLU A 279 17.42 18.22 -6.97
CA GLU A 279 16.72 19.36 -7.59
C GLU A 279 16.06 20.31 -6.59
N ASN A 280 15.85 19.85 -5.34
CA ASN A 280 15.25 20.64 -4.28
C ASN A 280 16.28 21.13 -3.25
N ASP A 281 17.58 20.86 -3.46
CA ASP A 281 18.67 21.18 -2.54
C ASP A 281 18.39 20.75 -1.08
N SER A 282 17.67 19.64 -0.91
CA SER A 282 17.15 19.22 0.40
C SER A 282 18.07 18.21 1.11
N GLY A 283 18.96 17.56 0.35
CA GLY A 283 19.82 16.46 0.81
C GLY A 283 19.06 15.15 1.10
N LYS A 284 17.86 15.22 1.68
CA LYS A 284 17.01 14.09 2.03
C LYS A 284 15.54 14.36 1.68
N ALA A 285 14.76 13.28 1.66
CA ALA A 285 13.31 13.30 1.45
C ALA A 285 12.54 12.55 2.55
N ILE A 286 11.26 12.83 2.70
CA ILE A 286 10.33 12.02 3.49
C ILE A 286 9.70 10.99 2.58
N ILE A 287 9.78 9.70 2.95
CA ILE A 287 9.22 8.62 2.12
C ILE A 287 7.88 8.16 2.72
N LEU A 288 6.85 8.12 1.88
CA LEU A 288 5.54 7.58 2.22
C LEU A 288 5.32 6.32 1.40
N THR A 289 4.82 5.24 2.00
CA THR A 289 4.62 3.99 1.25
C THR A 289 3.23 3.41 1.47
N HIS A 290 2.65 2.84 0.42
CA HIS A 290 1.48 1.98 0.51
C HIS A 290 1.86 0.51 0.33
N SER A 291 1.35 -0.39 1.18
CA SER A 291 1.39 -1.84 0.93
C SER A 291 2.82 -2.35 0.64
N MET A 292 3.02 -3.07 -0.47
CA MET A 292 4.31 -3.60 -0.94
C MET A 292 5.37 -2.51 -1.21
N GLY A 293 4.97 -1.25 -1.41
CA GLY A 293 5.91 -0.12 -1.49
C GLY A 293 6.76 0.01 -0.22
N GLY A 294 6.26 -0.44 0.93
CA GLY A 294 7.05 -0.53 2.16
C GLY A 294 8.17 -1.57 2.09
N LEU A 295 7.98 -2.68 1.36
CA LEU A 295 9.04 -3.66 1.10
C LEU A 295 10.09 -3.11 0.13
N VAL A 296 9.66 -2.38 -0.90
CA VAL A 296 10.57 -1.64 -1.80
C VAL A 296 11.45 -0.68 -1.02
N ALA A 297 10.87 0.13 -0.12
CA ALA A 297 11.63 1.06 0.72
C ALA A 297 12.62 0.34 1.65
N ARG A 298 12.20 -0.75 2.32
CA ARG A 298 13.09 -1.53 3.19
C ARG A 298 14.23 -2.19 2.43
N MET A 299 13.97 -2.73 1.23
CA MET A 299 15.02 -3.30 0.39
C MET A 299 15.94 -2.22 -0.20
N ALA A 300 15.41 -1.03 -0.54
CA ALA A 300 16.22 0.12 -0.91
C ALA A 300 17.19 0.51 0.21
N ILE A 301 16.73 0.52 1.46
CA ILE A 301 17.58 0.78 2.63
C ILE A 301 18.62 -0.33 2.81
N ALA A 302 18.19 -1.59 2.84
CA ALA A 302 19.03 -2.72 3.17
C ALA A 302 20.08 -3.06 2.09
N MET A 303 19.76 -2.79 0.82
CA MET A 303 20.54 -3.30 -0.32
C MET A 303 21.13 -2.20 -1.20
N HIS A 304 20.63 -0.96 -1.11
CA HIS A 304 21.01 0.15 -1.98
C HIS A 304 21.37 1.44 -1.23
N ASP A 305 21.64 1.34 0.08
CA ASP A 305 22.08 2.45 0.94
C ASP A 305 21.15 3.68 0.88
N ALA A 306 19.85 3.43 0.70
CA ALA A 306 18.88 4.51 0.51
C ALA A 306 18.63 5.34 1.79
N GLY A 307 18.97 4.80 2.97
CA GLY A 307 18.70 5.45 4.26
C GLY A 307 19.36 6.83 4.40
N GLY A 308 20.54 7.03 3.79
CA GLY A 308 21.23 8.33 3.79
C GLY A 308 20.46 9.45 3.09
N TRP A 309 19.49 9.10 2.23
CA TRP A 309 18.68 10.03 1.45
C TRP A 309 17.27 10.25 2.04
N MET A 310 17.02 9.73 3.24
CA MET A 310 15.70 9.77 3.89
C MET A 310 15.78 10.51 5.23
N HIS A 311 14.87 11.46 5.46
CA HIS A 311 14.63 12.01 6.80
C HIS A 311 13.89 10.99 7.67
N GLY A 312 12.99 10.24 7.05
CA GLY A 312 12.14 9.27 7.70
C GLY A 312 11.20 8.58 6.71
N VAL A 313 10.56 7.51 7.18
CA VAL A 313 9.64 6.71 6.38
C VAL A 313 8.33 6.51 7.12
N PHE A 314 7.20 6.76 6.44
CA PHE A 314 5.87 6.39 6.89
C PHE A 314 5.35 5.20 6.09
N HIS A 315 5.18 4.05 6.74
CA HIS A 315 4.59 2.86 6.12
C HIS A 315 3.10 2.78 6.43
N ASN A 316 2.26 2.72 5.40
CA ASN A 316 0.85 2.45 5.51
C ASN A 316 0.52 1.04 5.00
N VAL A 317 -0.21 0.26 5.82
CA VAL A 317 -0.71 -1.09 5.50
C VAL A 317 0.33 -2.05 4.90
N GLN A 318 1.59 -1.96 5.37
CA GLN A 318 2.66 -2.79 4.85
C GLN A 318 2.47 -4.27 5.23
N PRO A 319 2.54 -5.22 4.26
CA PRO A 319 2.68 -6.66 4.55
C PRO A 319 4.10 -6.97 5.04
N ALA A 320 4.46 -6.51 6.24
CA ALA A 320 5.84 -6.44 6.68
C ALA A 320 6.56 -7.81 6.77
N THR A 321 5.81 -8.89 6.91
CA THR A 321 6.30 -10.28 6.90
C THR A 321 5.51 -11.17 5.94
N GLY A 322 4.86 -10.60 4.92
CA GLY A 322 4.03 -11.34 3.97
C GLY A 322 2.69 -11.82 4.53
N ALA A 323 1.90 -12.52 3.70
CA ALA A 323 0.55 -12.94 4.05
C ALA A 323 0.25 -14.40 3.62
N PRO A 324 -0.31 -15.25 4.50
CA PRO A 324 -0.65 -16.64 4.17
C PRO A 324 -1.60 -16.80 2.98
N VAL A 325 -2.45 -15.79 2.72
CA VAL A 325 -3.33 -15.79 1.53
C VAL A 325 -2.53 -15.86 0.22
N ALA A 326 -1.34 -15.25 0.14
CA ALA A 326 -0.49 -15.33 -1.05
C ALA A 326 0.00 -16.77 -1.28
N ALA A 327 0.36 -17.49 -0.22
CA ALA A 327 0.75 -18.90 -0.29
C ALA A 327 -0.44 -19.82 -0.60
N LYS A 328 -1.61 -19.58 0.01
CA LYS A 328 -2.85 -20.32 -0.27
C LYS A 328 -3.19 -20.35 -1.77
N ARG A 329 -2.99 -19.23 -2.48
CA ARG A 329 -3.31 -19.10 -3.91
C ARG A 329 -2.54 -20.06 -4.81
N PHE A 330 -1.40 -20.61 -4.39
CA PHE A 330 -0.72 -21.72 -5.08
C PHE A 330 -1.54 -23.03 -5.13
N ARG A 331 -2.66 -23.12 -4.40
CA ARG A 331 -3.59 -24.25 -4.41
C ARG A 331 -5.02 -23.86 -4.79
N THR A 332 -5.31 -22.56 -4.92
CA THR A 332 -6.69 -22.08 -5.12
C THR A 332 -6.87 -21.06 -6.24
N GLY A 333 -5.83 -20.32 -6.62
CA GLY A 333 -6.01 -19.00 -7.24
C GLY A 333 -6.78 -18.04 -6.32
N GLY A 334 -7.17 -16.87 -6.83
CA GLY A 334 -8.01 -15.91 -6.11
C GLY A 334 -9.51 -16.04 -6.39
N GLY A 335 -9.92 -16.89 -7.33
CA GLY A 335 -11.32 -16.97 -7.79
C GLY A 335 -12.35 -17.32 -6.73
N ASN A 336 -11.94 -17.99 -5.67
CA ASN A 336 -12.82 -18.46 -4.59
C ASN A 336 -12.78 -17.60 -3.32
N GLU A 337 -12.08 -16.45 -3.32
CA GLU A 337 -11.81 -15.64 -2.12
C GLU A 337 -12.96 -14.71 -1.69
N GLY A 338 -13.93 -14.46 -2.59
CA GLY A 338 -15.13 -13.64 -2.32
C GLY A 338 -14.87 -12.11 -2.27
N GLY A 339 -15.92 -11.31 -2.49
CA GLY A 339 -15.87 -9.83 -2.40
C GLY A 339 -15.48 -9.08 -3.69
N ILE A 340 -15.80 -7.78 -3.75
CA ILE A 340 -15.49 -6.88 -4.89
C ILE A 340 -13.97 -6.63 -5.00
N ASN A 341 -13.24 -6.59 -3.87
CA ASN A 341 -11.77 -6.46 -3.86
C ASN A 341 -11.07 -7.68 -4.52
N SER A 342 -11.68 -8.87 -4.47
CA SER A 342 -11.21 -10.05 -5.21
C SER A 342 -11.34 -9.88 -6.72
N PHE A 343 -12.34 -9.13 -7.22
CA PHE A 343 -12.47 -8.82 -8.66
C PHE A 343 -11.40 -7.85 -9.17
N VAL A 344 -11.02 -6.82 -8.39
CA VAL A 344 -9.99 -5.84 -8.77
C VAL A 344 -8.59 -6.47 -8.73
N ASN A 345 -8.29 -7.28 -7.71
CA ASN A 345 -7.04 -8.07 -7.62
C ASN A 345 -7.01 -9.28 -8.57
N GLY A 346 -8.18 -9.69 -9.09
CA GLY A 346 -8.43 -10.86 -9.93
C GLY A 346 -7.58 -11.05 -11.18
N SER A 347 -7.16 -9.93 -11.75
CA SER A 347 -6.31 -9.90 -12.94
C SER A 347 -4.92 -10.50 -12.67
N LEU A 348 -4.37 -10.33 -11.46
CA LEU A 348 -3.09 -10.91 -11.05
C LEU A 348 -3.27 -12.30 -10.40
N VAL A 349 -4.34 -12.48 -9.61
CA VAL A 349 -4.44 -13.65 -8.72
C VAL A 349 -5.01 -14.92 -9.36
N GLY A 350 -5.50 -14.86 -10.60
CA GLY A 350 -6.05 -16.02 -11.31
C GLY A 350 -7.37 -16.54 -10.74
N ARG A 351 -8.10 -17.30 -11.55
CA ARG A 351 -9.31 -18.02 -11.11
C ARG A 351 -8.97 -19.27 -10.28
N ASP A 352 -7.87 -19.91 -10.65
CA ASP A 352 -7.37 -21.15 -10.08
C ASP A 352 -5.85 -21.10 -9.88
N ALA A 353 -5.28 -22.16 -9.31
CA ALA A 353 -3.84 -22.24 -9.03
C ALA A 353 -2.99 -22.15 -10.30
N GLY A 354 -3.44 -22.72 -11.43
CA GLY A 354 -2.67 -22.71 -12.68
C GLY A 354 -2.51 -21.30 -13.24
N GLU A 355 -3.60 -20.52 -13.27
CA GLU A 355 -3.56 -19.11 -13.69
C GLU A 355 -2.72 -18.24 -12.75
N PHE A 356 -2.75 -18.52 -11.44
CA PHE A 356 -1.94 -17.80 -10.46
C PHE A 356 -0.45 -18.11 -10.59
N ILE A 357 -0.10 -19.40 -10.63
CA ILE A 357 1.28 -19.89 -10.70
C ILE A 357 1.96 -19.40 -11.97
N ALA A 358 1.26 -19.41 -13.11
CA ALA A 358 1.78 -18.96 -14.40
C ALA A 358 2.35 -17.53 -14.35
N VAL A 359 1.83 -16.68 -13.46
CA VAL A 359 2.34 -15.33 -13.23
C VAL A 359 3.32 -15.30 -12.06
N ILE A 360 2.88 -15.70 -10.86
CA ILE A 360 3.64 -15.42 -9.64
C ILE A 360 4.95 -16.21 -9.55
N ALA A 361 5.03 -17.40 -10.17
CA ALA A 361 6.26 -18.20 -10.16
C ALA A 361 7.41 -17.50 -10.90
N ASN A 362 7.08 -16.58 -11.81
CA ASN A 362 8.03 -15.85 -12.64
C ASN A 362 8.10 -14.35 -12.32
N ALA A 363 7.30 -13.87 -11.36
CA ALA A 363 7.25 -12.48 -10.92
C ALA A 363 7.73 -12.38 -9.45
N PRO A 364 9.02 -12.12 -9.20
CA PRO A 364 9.58 -12.10 -7.85
C PRO A 364 8.93 -11.08 -6.91
N GLY A 365 8.47 -9.92 -7.43
CA GLY A 365 7.85 -8.87 -6.61
C GLY A 365 6.63 -9.36 -5.84
N PRO A 366 5.58 -9.87 -6.52
CA PRO A 366 4.44 -10.45 -5.84
C PRO A 366 4.78 -11.75 -5.09
N LEU A 367 5.77 -12.52 -5.54
CA LEU A 367 6.23 -13.72 -4.82
C LEU A 367 6.84 -13.40 -3.46
N GLU A 368 7.45 -12.22 -3.29
CA GLU A 368 7.97 -11.73 -2.00
C GLU A 368 6.87 -11.42 -0.97
N LEU A 369 5.58 -11.50 -1.34
CA LEU A 369 4.42 -11.35 -0.44
C LEU A 369 3.99 -12.65 0.26
N ILE A 370 4.56 -13.81 -0.08
CA ILE A 370 4.36 -15.03 0.69
C ILE A 370 4.91 -14.84 2.12
N PRO A 371 4.44 -15.61 3.12
CA PRO A 371 4.97 -15.52 4.49
C PRO A 371 6.50 -15.56 4.53
N MET A 372 7.09 -14.51 5.08
CA MET A 372 8.53 -14.41 5.27
C MET A 372 8.98 -15.40 6.36
N PRO A 373 10.29 -15.70 6.46
CA PRO A 373 10.81 -16.57 7.52
C PRO A 373 10.41 -16.14 8.93
N ASP A 374 10.22 -14.84 9.18
CA ASP A 374 9.82 -14.29 10.48
C ASP A 374 8.31 -13.99 10.59
N TYR A 375 7.47 -14.46 9.65
CA TYR A 375 6.02 -14.34 9.74
C TYR A 375 5.50 -14.99 11.02
N ASP A 376 4.72 -14.25 11.81
CA ASP A 376 4.26 -14.66 13.14
C ASP A 376 5.39 -15.24 14.01
N ASN A 377 6.60 -14.69 13.88
CA ASN A 377 7.81 -15.13 14.58
C ASN A 377 8.21 -16.60 14.30
N GLY A 378 7.93 -17.07 13.08
CA GLY A 378 8.24 -18.43 12.63
C GLY A 378 7.22 -19.48 13.07
N GLU A 379 6.09 -19.06 13.65
CA GLU A 379 5.01 -19.99 14.02
C GLU A 379 4.37 -20.66 12.80
N ALA A 380 3.71 -21.79 13.07
CA ALA A 380 3.05 -22.56 12.03
C ALA A 380 1.76 -21.90 11.56
N TRP A 381 1.65 -21.68 10.25
CA TRP A 381 0.51 -21.04 9.59
C TRP A 381 -0.12 -21.90 8.48
N TRP A 382 0.47 -23.03 8.11
CA TRP A 382 -0.10 -23.99 7.16
C TRP A 382 -0.54 -25.25 7.90
N VAL A 383 -1.85 -25.40 8.08
CA VAL A 383 -2.45 -26.31 9.07
C VAL A 383 -3.39 -27.30 8.40
N PHE A 384 -3.30 -28.57 8.77
CA PHE A 384 -4.25 -29.62 8.41
C PHE A 384 -4.97 -30.10 9.65
N SER A 385 -6.30 -30.09 9.61
CA SER A 385 -7.15 -30.45 10.74
C SER A 385 -8.23 -31.44 10.34
N ARG A 386 -8.78 -32.13 11.34
CA ARG A 386 -10.01 -32.92 11.24
C ARG A 386 -11.23 -32.00 11.13
N ILE A 387 -12.35 -32.55 10.67
CA ILE A 387 -13.66 -31.86 10.63
C ILE A 387 -14.07 -31.35 12.02
N ASN A 388 -13.69 -32.04 13.09
CA ASN A 388 -13.98 -31.62 14.47
C ASN A 388 -13.05 -30.49 14.99
N GLY A 389 -12.13 -29.98 14.15
CA GLY A 389 -11.18 -28.92 14.50
C GLY A 389 -9.86 -29.40 15.10
N GLU A 390 -9.68 -30.70 15.35
CA GLU A 390 -8.42 -31.22 15.89
C GLU A 390 -7.30 -31.12 14.84
N VAL A 391 -6.22 -30.41 15.18
CA VAL A 391 -5.05 -30.25 14.31
C VAL A 391 -4.27 -31.56 14.22
N VAL A 392 -3.97 -32.01 13.01
CA VAL A 392 -3.18 -33.22 12.71
C VAL A 392 -1.76 -32.87 12.27
N MET A 393 -1.58 -31.79 11.51
CA MET A 393 -0.29 -31.36 10.99
C MET A 393 -0.23 -29.84 10.93
N LYS A 394 0.92 -29.25 11.27
CA LYS A 394 1.17 -27.80 11.18
C LYS A 394 2.57 -27.50 10.70
N LEU A 395 2.71 -26.52 9.80
CA LEU A 395 3.97 -26.13 9.15
C LEU A 395 4.11 -24.59 9.11
N PRO A 396 5.34 -24.03 9.12
CA PRO A 396 6.62 -24.74 9.31
C PRO A 396 6.82 -25.25 10.75
N LYS A 397 7.68 -26.26 10.93
CA LYS A 397 8.10 -26.80 12.24
C LYS A 397 9.41 -26.18 12.72
N THR A 398 10.29 -25.81 11.80
CA THR A 398 11.65 -25.31 12.08
C THR A 398 11.76 -23.79 11.96
N GLY A 399 10.62 -23.08 11.92
CA GLY A 399 10.58 -21.62 11.82
C GLY A 399 10.79 -21.05 10.42
N ASN A 400 10.91 -21.88 9.37
CA ASN A 400 11.04 -21.40 8.00
C ASN A 400 10.27 -22.27 6.99
N ALA A 401 9.38 -21.64 6.21
CA ALA A 401 8.53 -22.29 5.22
C ALA A 401 9.25 -22.73 3.94
N TYR A 402 10.48 -22.27 3.67
CA TYR A 402 11.17 -22.49 2.40
C TYR A 402 11.31 -23.96 2.00
N LYS A 403 11.87 -24.80 2.89
CA LYS A 403 12.04 -26.25 2.63
C LYS A 403 10.77 -27.05 2.93
N GLU A 404 10.04 -26.67 3.97
CA GLU A 404 8.91 -27.45 4.46
C GLU A 404 7.64 -27.25 3.62
N ILE A 405 7.51 -26.10 2.98
CA ILE A 405 6.32 -25.70 2.22
C ILE A 405 6.71 -25.33 0.78
N TYR A 406 7.49 -24.28 0.54
CA TYR A 406 7.63 -23.68 -0.80
C TYR A 406 8.34 -24.55 -1.84
N THR A 407 9.36 -25.31 -1.41
CA THR A 407 10.11 -26.23 -2.28
C THR A 407 9.77 -27.69 -2.03
N ASN A 408 8.71 -27.95 -1.24
CA ASN A 408 8.30 -29.30 -0.90
C ASN A 408 7.36 -29.88 -1.98
N SER A 409 7.75 -30.99 -2.58
CA SER A 409 7.01 -31.72 -3.61
C SER A 409 5.94 -32.68 -3.07
N LYS A 410 5.85 -32.85 -1.74
CA LYS A 410 4.79 -33.65 -1.12
C LYS A 410 3.43 -32.97 -1.30
N TRP A 411 2.36 -33.76 -1.13
CA TRP A 411 0.97 -33.33 -1.36
C TRP A 411 0.56 -32.07 -0.57
N TYR A 412 1.19 -31.85 0.59
CA TYR A 412 0.95 -30.71 1.48
C TYR A 412 1.90 -29.52 1.27
N GLY A 413 2.93 -29.68 0.41
CA GLY A 413 3.85 -28.61 0.03
C GLY A 413 3.22 -27.67 -0.99
N LEU A 414 4.00 -26.71 -1.49
CA LEU A 414 3.61 -25.71 -2.49
C LEU A 414 4.50 -25.69 -3.73
N LEU A 415 5.43 -26.64 -3.88
CA LEU A 415 6.19 -26.76 -5.13
C LEU A 415 5.20 -26.93 -6.29
N PRO A 416 5.18 -26.03 -7.28
CA PRO A 416 4.24 -26.13 -8.39
C PRO A 416 4.50 -27.35 -9.27
N ASP A 417 3.44 -27.83 -9.92
CA ASP A 417 3.60 -28.71 -11.06
C ASP A 417 4.37 -27.95 -12.17
N PRO A 418 5.42 -28.53 -12.76
CA PRO A 418 6.19 -27.88 -13.82
C PRO A 418 5.34 -27.41 -15.02
N THR A 419 4.20 -28.04 -15.28
CA THR A 419 3.27 -27.64 -16.36
C THR A 419 2.59 -26.29 -16.12
N PHE A 420 2.53 -25.81 -14.87
CA PHE A 420 2.01 -24.49 -14.53
C PHE A 420 3.07 -23.40 -14.48
N LEU A 421 4.36 -23.76 -14.44
CA LEU A 421 5.45 -22.78 -14.32
C LEU A 421 5.72 -22.02 -15.62
N ASP A 422 5.45 -22.61 -16.78
CA ASP A 422 5.73 -22.01 -18.09
C ASP A 422 4.73 -22.44 -19.18
N PRO A 423 3.41 -22.24 -18.97
CA PRO A 423 2.38 -22.65 -19.94
C PRO A 423 2.49 -21.97 -21.31
N ALA A 424 3.15 -20.81 -21.43
CA ALA A 424 3.43 -20.11 -22.68
C ALA A 424 4.78 -20.46 -23.31
N GLY A 425 5.68 -21.12 -22.57
CA GLY A 425 7.04 -21.43 -23.03
C GLY A 425 7.98 -20.22 -23.07
N VAL A 426 7.58 -19.08 -22.51
CA VAL A 426 8.37 -17.83 -22.54
C VAL A 426 9.57 -17.90 -21.60
N VAL A 427 9.44 -18.60 -20.47
CA VAL A 427 10.55 -18.80 -19.53
C VAL A 427 11.62 -19.66 -20.17
N LYS A 428 11.22 -20.80 -20.76
CA LYS A 428 12.14 -21.70 -21.47
C LYS A 428 12.86 -20.98 -22.60
N GLN A 429 12.13 -20.24 -23.44
CA GLN A 429 12.74 -19.45 -24.52
C GLN A 429 13.78 -18.45 -24.00
N ARG A 430 13.51 -17.81 -22.86
CA ARG A 430 14.44 -16.87 -22.22
C ARG A 430 15.68 -17.58 -21.68
N LEU A 431 15.52 -18.73 -21.04
CA LEU A 431 16.63 -19.53 -20.50
C LEU A 431 17.55 -20.04 -21.63
N ASP A 432 16.95 -20.52 -22.72
CA ASP A 432 17.66 -20.99 -23.92
C ASP A 432 18.49 -19.86 -24.56
N LYS A 433 17.88 -18.67 -24.73
CA LYS A 433 18.57 -17.47 -25.27
C LYS A 433 19.74 -17.01 -24.41
N ARG A 434 19.66 -17.18 -23.08
CA ARG A 434 20.76 -16.82 -22.16
C ARG A 434 21.83 -17.91 -22.05
N SER A 435 21.68 -19.03 -22.76
CA SER A 435 22.58 -20.20 -22.69
C SER A 435 22.82 -20.69 -21.26
N GLN A 436 21.81 -20.57 -20.38
CA GLN A 436 21.96 -20.90 -18.96
C GLN A 436 21.88 -22.41 -18.67
N GLY A 437 21.39 -23.23 -19.62
CA GLY A 437 21.28 -24.68 -19.47
C GLY A 437 20.32 -25.14 -18.36
N LYS A 438 19.53 -24.23 -17.78
CA LYS A 438 18.60 -24.48 -16.68
C LYS A 438 17.23 -24.87 -17.20
N THR A 439 16.59 -25.79 -16.49
CA THR A 439 15.17 -26.08 -16.65
C THR A 439 14.30 -24.98 -16.04
N VAL A 440 13.02 -24.93 -16.44
CA VAL A 440 12.02 -24.02 -15.84
C VAL A 440 11.89 -24.24 -14.33
N LEU A 441 11.91 -25.50 -13.88
CA LEU A 441 11.83 -25.85 -12.46
C LEU A 441 13.05 -25.37 -11.68
N GLU A 442 14.25 -25.50 -12.23
CA GLU A 442 15.47 -24.98 -11.62
C GLU A 442 15.44 -23.45 -11.53
N ASN A 443 14.94 -22.77 -12.57
CA ASN A 443 14.73 -21.32 -12.53
C ASN A 443 13.76 -20.92 -11.40
N PHE A 444 12.64 -21.64 -11.24
CA PHE A 444 11.72 -21.40 -10.13
C PHE A 444 12.39 -21.61 -8.76
N HIS A 445 13.14 -22.71 -8.57
CA HIS A 445 13.88 -22.98 -7.34
C HIS A 445 14.88 -21.87 -7.00
N GLU A 446 15.61 -21.34 -7.99
CA GLU A 446 16.51 -20.21 -7.78
C GLU A 446 15.76 -18.93 -7.43
N THR A 447 14.63 -18.68 -8.10
CA THR A 447 13.79 -17.50 -7.88
C THR A 447 13.25 -17.49 -6.45
N ILE A 448 12.62 -18.58 -6.00
CA ILE A 448 12.09 -18.67 -4.63
C ILE A 448 13.21 -18.68 -3.58
N LYS A 449 14.40 -19.21 -3.89
CA LYS A 449 15.57 -19.11 -3.01
C LYS A 449 16.02 -17.66 -2.82
N ASP A 450 16.10 -16.91 -3.91
CA ASP A 450 16.50 -15.51 -3.90
C ASP A 450 15.47 -14.63 -3.17
N VAL A 451 14.17 -14.88 -3.41
CA VAL A 451 13.07 -14.26 -2.66
C VAL A 451 13.23 -14.47 -1.15
N VAL A 452 13.40 -15.71 -0.69
CA VAL A 452 13.55 -15.99 0.75
C VAL A 452 14.84 -15.41 1.30
N LYS A 453 15.93 -15.39 0.53
CA LYS A 453 17.18 -14.71 0.94
C LYS A 453 16.92 -13.22 1.19
N LYS A 454 16.30 -12.52 0.24
CA LYS A 454 15.98 -11.09 0.35
C LYS A 454 15.01 -10.79 1.49
N GLN A 455 14.04 -11.67 1.74
CA GLN A 455 13.14 -11.57 2.89
C GLN A 455 13.90 -11.63 4.23
N ASN A 456 14.89 -12.53 4.35
CA ASN A 456 15.77 -12.55 5.54
C ASN A 456 16.63 -11.29 5.65
N ASP A 457 17.15 -10.81 4.52
CA ASP A 457 18.02 -9.62 4.49
C ASP A 457 17.31 -8.34 4.97
N ILE A 458 15.95 -8.33 4.99
CA ILE A 458 15.15 -7.22 5.52
C ILE A 458 14.50 -7.49 6.89
N THR A 459 14.66 -8.67 7.49
CA THR A 459 14.07 -8.98 8.81
C THR A 459 14.49 -7.95 9.85
N ASP A 460 13.50 -7.32 10.50
CA ASP A 460 13.67 -6.22 11.47
C ASP A 460 14.49 -5.00 10.95
N VAL A 461 14.69 -4.86 9.63
CA VAL A 461 15.35 -3.71 9.00
C VAL A 461 14.31 -2.65 8.61
N TYR A 462 14.43 -1.49 9.24
CA TYR A 462 13.65 -0.28 8.97
C TYR A 462 14.58 0.95 8.94
N HIS A 463 14.07 2.08 8.46
CA HIS A 463 14.78 3.35 8.61
C HIS A 463 14.86 3.72 10.11
N GLY A 464 15.91 4.43 10.52
CA GLY A 464 16.11 4.83 11.92
C GLY A 464 15.02 5.75 12.48
N ASN A 465 14.25 6.37 11.59
CA ASN A 465 13.12 7.25 11.87
C ASN A 465 11.89 6.78 11.08
N THR A 466 11.26 5.69 11.54
CA THR A 466 10.11 5.07 10.87
C THR A 466 8.83 5.23 11.69
N TYR A 467 7.74 5.54 11.01
CA TYR A 467 6.39 5.56 11.55
C TYR A 467 5.53 4.59 10.73
N VAL A 468 4.61 3.89 11.37
CA VAL A 468 3.78 2.89 10.68
C VAL A 468 2.32 3.03 11.07
N ALA A 469 1.40 2.85 10.12
CA ALA A 469 -0.04 2.80 10.37
C ALA A 469 -0.66 1.57 9.68
N TYR A 470 -1.47 0.82 10.42
CA TYR A 470 -2.13 -0.36 9.88
C TYR A 470 -3.38 -0.73 10.68
N ASN A 471 -4.30 -1.46 10.04
CA ASN A 471 -5.46 -2.01 10.72
C ASN A 471 -5.08 -3.29 11.48
N GLY A 472 -4.72 -3.13 12.76
CA GLY A 472 -4.43 -4.25 13.65
C GLY A 472 -5.63 -4.69 14.50
N ASN A 473 -6.71 -3.90 14.53
CA ASN A 473 -7.84 -4.06 15.44
C ASN A 473 -9.17 -4.47 14.78
N GLY A 474 -9.19 -4.63 13.45
CA GLY A 474 -10.40 -4.97 12.70
C GLY A 474 -11.36 -3.79 12.62
N ALA A 475 -12.61 -3.99 13.04
CA ALA A 475 -13.61 -2.92 13.06
C ALA A 475 -13.32 -1.88 14.15
N LEU A 476 -13.69 -0.62 13.90
CA LEU A 476 -13.72 0.41 14.94
C LEU A 476 -14.77 0.03 15.99
N LYS A 477 -14.37 0.04 17.26
CA LYS A 477 -15.24 -0.27 18.39
C LYS A 477 -15.53 1.02 19.15
N GLN A 478 -16.80 1.34 19.34
CA GLN A 478 -17.19 2.41 20.26
C GLN A 478 -16.74 2.02 21.68
N LYS A 479 -16.05 2.92 22.38
CA LYS A 479 -15.80 2.72 23.82
C LYS A 479 -17.15 2.71 24.54
N PRO A 480 -17.43 1.74 25.42
CA PRO A 480 -18.61 1.82 26.29
C PRO A 480 -18.53 3.11 27.11
N GLN A 481 -19.51 3.99 26.99
CA GLN A 481 -19.61 5.17 27.87
C GLN A 481 -19.88 4.67 29.29
N ALA A 482 -18.85 4.70 30.15
CA ALA A 482 -19.07 4.75 31.58
C ALA A 482 -19.61 6.16 31.90
N ASP A 483 -20.80 6.20 32.49
CA ASP A 483 -21.47 7.39 33.02
C ASP A 483 -22.00 8.42 31.99
N ALA A 484 -23.06 8.05 31.25
CA ALA A 484 -23.95 9.01 30.59
C ALA A 484 -25.33 9.03 31.28
N ALA A 485 -25.36 9.39 32.56
CA ALA A 485 -26.58 9.77 33.26
C ALA A 485 -26.84 11.28 33.12
N THR A 486 -27.05 11.75 31.90
CA THR A 486 -27.73 13.04 31.65
C THR A 486 -28.28 13.03 30.22
N LYS A 487 -29.61 12.93 30.12
CA LYS A 487 -30.34 13.22 28.89
C LYS A 487 -30.08 14.68 28.49
N SER A 488 -29.48 14.88 27.34
CA SER A 488 -29.57 16.13 26.57
C SER A 488 -29.76 15.76 25.10
N ASP A 489 -30.48 16.60 24.35
CA ASP A 489 -30.97 16.38 22.98
C ASP A 489 -29.88 16.26 21.89
N ASP A 490 -28.65 15.88 22.24
CA ASP A 490 -27.47 15.80 21.36
C ASP A 490 -27.25 14.38 20.79
N SER A 491 -28.33 13.61 20.61
CA SER A 491 -28.31 12.16 20.27
C SER A 491 -27.81 11.80 18.86
N CYS A 492 -27.23 12.73 18.10
CA CYS A 492 -26.85 12.54 16.70
C CYS A 492 -25.34 12.60 16.39
N LYS A 493 -24.45 12.94 17.32
CA LYS A 493 -23.01 13.03 17.02
C LYS A 493 -22.28 11.71 17.31
N PRO A 494 -21.58 11.11 16.34
CA PRO A 494 -20.84 9.87 16.54
C PRO A 494 -19.68 10.05 17.51
N GLY A 495 -19.48 9.08 18.42
CA GLY A 495 -18.36 9.06 19.36
C GLY A 495 -17.06 8.44 18.82
N ILE A 496 -17.07 7.96 17.57
CA ILE A 496 -15.91 7.40 16.85
C ILE A 496 -16.12 7.59 15.35
N GLU A 497 -15.04 7.69 14.59
CA GLU A 497 -15.06 7.84 13.13
C GLU A 497 -15.71 6.64 12.43
N LYS A 498 -16.20 6.87 11.20
CA LYS A 498 -16.86 5.84 10.40
C LYS A 498 -15.84 4.79 9.95
N GLY A 499 -16.14 3.53 10.21
CA GLY A 499 -15.31 2.39 9.80
C GLY A 499 -16.12 1.29 9.10
N LEU A 500 -15.40 0.42 8.41
CA LEU A 500 -15.93 -0.83 7.86
C LEU A 500 -16.22 -1.84 8.99
N PRO A 501 -17.24 -2.69 8.82
CA PRO A 501 -17.55 -3.73 9.77
C PRO A 501 -16.53 -4.87 9.71
N LEU A 502 -16.44 -5.67 10.77
CA LEU A 502 -15.37 -6.65 10.98
C LEU A 502 -15.30 -7.67 9.84
N GLU A 503 -16.43 -8.15 9.36
CA GLU A 503 -16.55 -9.11 8.27
C GLU A 503 -15.92 -8.64 6.95
N LYS A 504 -15.75 -7.33 6.75
CA LYS A 504 -15.03 -6.76 5.59
C LYS A 504 -13.53 -6.59 5.83
N LEU A 505 -13.04 -6.95 7.02
CA LEU A 505 -11.68 -6.70 7.52
C LEU A 505 -10.99 -7.99 7.99
N LEU A 506 -11.60 -9.14 7.70
CA LEU A 506 -11.04 -10.46 8.01
C LEU A 506 -10.09 -10.92 6.90
N THR A 507 -9.06 -11.66 7.30
CA THR A 507 -8.10 -12.30 6.39
C THR A 507 -7.50 -13.54 7.06
N TRP A 508 -6.64 -14.25 6.35
CA TRP A 508 -5.96 -15.46 6.81
C TRP A 508 -4.70 -15.12 7.62
N GLY A 509 -4.72 -15.42 8.91
CA GLY A 509 -3.52 -15.51 9.76
C GLY A 509 -2.88 -16.90 9.71
N LYS A 510 -3.71 -17.93 9.52
CA LYS A 510 -3.30 -19.30 9.19
C LYS A 510 -4.21 -19.83 8.08
N VAL A 511 -3.70 -20.76 7.29
CA VAL A 511 -4.44 -21.46 6.26
C VAL A 511 -4.74 -22.86 6.77
N PHE A 512 -6.03 -23.14 6.97
CA PHE A 512 -6.52 -24.44 7.41
C PHE A 512 -7.05 -25.26 6.23
N TRP A 513 -6.57 -26.48 6.14
CA TRP A 513 -7.08 -27.57 5.32
C TRP A 513 -7.83 -28.55 6.22
N THR A 514 -9.14 -28.59 6.09
CA THR A 514 -10.01 -29.43 6.91
C THR A 514 -10.37 -30.69 6.16
N GLY A 515 -10.15 -31.85 6.77
CA GLY A 515 -10.46 -33.13 6.12
C GLY A 515 -11.10 -34.17 7.03
N ASN A 516 -11.70 -35.17 6.40
CA ASN A 516 -12.37 -36.31 7.06
C ASN A 516 -11.38 -37.34 7.64
N VAL A 517 -10.32 -36.89 8.30
CA VAL A 517 -9.25 -37.74 8.84
C VAL A 517 -9.77 -38.53 10.05
N PRO A 518 -9.75 -39.88 10.05
CA PRO A 518 -10.11 -40.68 11.22
C PRO A 518 -9.30 -40.37 12.47
N SER A 519 -9.89 -40.67 13.62
CA SER A 519 -9.17 -40.64 14.91
C SER A 519 -8.03 -41.67 14.90
N GLY A 520 -6.87 -41.28 15.45
CA GLY A 520 -5.69 -42.14 15.57
C GLY A 520 -4.69 -42.11 14.40
N ILE A 521 -4.99 -41.41 13.30
CA ILE A 521 -3.97 -41.09 12.28
C ILE A 521 -3.05 -40.00 12.83
N THR A 522 -1.74 -40.26 12.86
CA THR A 522 -0.72 -39.31 13.32
C THR A 522 -0.22 -38.43 12.18
N GLU A 523 0.54 -37.38 12.51
CA GLU A 523 1.19 -36.53 11.53
C GLU A 523 2.14 -37.32 10.63
N GLU A 524 2.95 -38.21 11.22
CA GLU A 524 3.95 -39.03 10.52
C GLU A 524 3.28 -39.94 9.49
N GLU A 525 2.18 -40.59 9.89
CA GLU A 525 1.37 -41.43 9.01
C GLU A 525 0.72 -40.58 7.89
N LEU A 526 0.14 -39.44 8.22
CA LEU A 526 -0.49 -38.56 7.22
C LEU A 526 0.53 -38.02 6.18
N ARG A 527 1.78 -37.77 6.59
CA ARG A 527 2.85 -37.31 5.70
C ARG A 527 3.28 -38.35 4.66
N THR A 528 3.01 -39.64 4.87
CA THR A 528 3.30 -40.69 3.88
C THR A 528 2.22 -40.82 2.81
N ALA A 529 1.08 -40.14 2.94
CA ALA A 529 0.01 -40.20 1.96
C ALA A 529 0.48 -39.72 0.57
N THR A 530 -0.12 -40.30 -0.46
CA THR A 530 0.14 -39.95 -1.86
C THR A 530 -0.97 -39.03 -2.37
N LEU A 531 -0.61 -38.02 -3.17
CA LEU A 531 -1.61 -37.16 -3.81
C LEU A 531 -2.35 -37.97 -4.88
N LEU A 532 -3.67 -38.07 -4.77
CA LEU A 532 -4.52 -38.62 -5.82
C LEU A 532 -5.02 -37.53 -6.77
N ASN A 533 -5.43 -36.38 -6.22
CA ASN A 533 -5.97 -35.27 -7.01
C ASN A 533 -5.84 -33.94 -6.27
N ASP A 534 -5.55 -32.87 -7.01
CA ASP A 534 -5.69 -31.47 -6.58
C ASP A 534 -6.70 -30.79 -7.51
N SER A 535 -7.74 -30.18 -6.95
CA SER A 535 -8.74 -29.47 -7.75
C SER A 535 -8.25 -28.12 -8.29
N HIS A 536 -7.07 -27.66 -7.85
CA HIS A 536 -6.48 -26.34 -8.13
C HIS A 536 -7.35 -25.15 -7.75
N THR A 537 -8.39 -25.43 -6.95
CA THR A 537 -9.43 -24.51 -6.48
C THR A 537 -9.72 -24.71 -5.00
N GLY A 538 -8.88 -25.51 -4.32
CA GLY A 538 -8.92 -25.68 -2.86
C GLY A 538 -9.39 -27.02 -2.31
N ASN A 539 -9.42 -28.09 -3.11
CA ASN A 539 -9.69 -29.44 -2.60
C ASN A 539 -8.55 -30.39 -2.96
N LEU A 540 -8.08 -31.16 -1.99
CA LEU A 540 -7.05 -32.18 -2.16
C LEU A 540 -7.63 -33.55 -1.80
N ARG A 541 -7.31 -34.57 -2.60
CA ARG A 541 -7.61 -35.96 -2.30
C ARG A 541 -6.30 -36.72 -2.19
N VAL A 542 -6.09 -37.40 -1.07
CA VAL A 542 -4.86 -38.16 -0.79
C VAL A 542 -5.19 -39.59 -0.40
N TYR A 543 -4.28 -40.52 -0.73
CA TYR A 543 -4.39 -41.93 -0.39
C TYR A 543 -3.33 -42.33 0.62
N LEU A 544 -3.79 -42.85 1.74
CA LEU A 544 -2.98 -43.38 2.81
C LEU A 544 -2.93 -44.91 2.71
N GLU A 545 -1.84 -45.42 2.15
CA GLU A 545 -1.66 -46.85 1.87
C GLU A 545 -1.69 -47.71 3.15
N SER A 546 -1.08 -47.24 4.24
CA SER A 546 -1.03 -47.95 5.54
C SER A 546 -2.41 -48.28 6.13
N ARG A 547 -3.45 -47.52 5.74
CA ARG A 547 -4.83 -47.68 6.20
C ARG A 547 -5.80 -48.08 5.08
N ASN A 548 -5.30 -48.24 3.85
CA ASN A 548 -6.13 -48.36 2.65
C ASN A 548 -7.27 -47.32 2.62
N LEU A 549 -6.92 -46.05 2.87
CA LEU A 549 -7.90 -44.99 3.13
C LEU A 549 -7.67 -43.80 2.19
N THR A 550 -8.76 -43.27 1.65
CA THR A 550 -8.75 -41.97 0.96
C THR A 550 -9.24 -40.88 1.90
N ILE A 551 -8.50 -39.77 1.96
CA ILE A 551 -8.82 -38.58 2.74
C ILE A 551 -9.01 -37.41 1.79
N GLU A 552 -10.05 -36.61 2.03
CA GLU A 552 -10.29 -35.36 1.33
C GLU A 552 -10.08 -34.19 2.25
N PHE A 553 -9.33 -33.19 1.80
CA PHE A 553 -9.13 -31.92 2.48
C PHE A 553 -9.71 -30.78 1.66
N GLU A 554 -10.42 -29.86 2.31
CA GLU A 554 -10.86 -28.60 1.73
C GLU A 554 -10.18 -27.44 2.47
N VAL A 555 -9.60 -26.50 1.72
CA VAL A 555 -9.09 -25.25 2.26
C VAL A 555 -10.21 -24.21 2.36
N GLN A 556 -10.10 -23.36 3.36
CA GLN A 556 -11.01 -22.23 3.50
C GLN A 556 -10.98 -21.31 2.27
N LYS A 557 -12.16 -21.09 1.69
CA LYS A 557 -12.32 -20.27 0.47
C LYS A 557 -12.42 -18.79 0.79
N VAL A 558 -13.25 -18.41 1.76
CA VAL A 558 -13.56 -17.01 2.13
C VAL A 558 -13.14 -16.77 3.59
N PRO A 559 -12.56 -15.61 3.94
CA PRO A 559 -12.15 -15.31 5.30
C PRO A 559 -13.38 -14.81 6.08
N LYS A 560 -14.17 -15.73 6.61
CA LYS A 560 -15.39 -15.42 7.36
C LYS A 560 -15.38 -16.11 8.73
N LEU A 561 -16.08 -15.50 9.68
CA LEU A 561 -16.30 -16.12 10.98
C LEU A 561 -17.21 -17.35 10.83
N PRO A 562 -17.04 -18.38 11.68
CA PRO A 562 -18.01 -19.47 11.79
C PRO A 562 -19.39 -18.93 12.18
N ILE A 563 -20.45 -19.67 11.83
CA ILE A 563 -21.82 -19.29 12.19
C ILE A 563 -21.93 -19.17 13.71
N GLY A 564 -22.44 -18.03 14.19
CA GLY A 564 -22.63 -17.75 15.61
C GLY A 564 -21.38 -17.29 16.36
N ALA A 565 -20.27 -17.03 15.67
CA ALA A 565 -19.08 -16.43 16.26
C ALA A 565 -19.04 -14.91 16.03
N ASP A 566 -18.82 -14.14 17.09
CA ASP A 566 -18.74 -12.67 17.06
C ASP A 566 -17.29 -12.15 17.06
N ALA A 567 -16.30 -13.05 17.13
CA ALA A 567 -14.89 -12.73 17.14
C ALA A 567 -14.06 -13.78 16.38
N PRO A 568 -12.89 -13.41 15.81
CA PRO A 568 -11.98 -14.37 15.20
C PRO A 568 -11.38 -15.33 16.24
N ASP A 569 -11.22 -16.60 15.83
CA ASP A 569 -10.55 -17.64 16.62
C ASP A 569 -9.47 -18.31 15.76
N PRO A 570 -8.24 -17.76 15.75
CA PRO A 570 -7.17 -18.22 14.87
C PRO A 570 -6.77 -19.68 15.09
N ASP A 571 -7.02 -20.25 16.27
CA ASP A 571 -6.63 -21.63 16.56
C ASP A 571 -7.68 -22.64 16.07
N LYS A 572 -8.92 -22.20 15.85
CA LYS A 572 -9.96 -23.05 15.24
C LYS A 572 -10.02 -22.96 13.73
N ASN A 573 -9.88 -21.76 13.17
CA ASN A 573 -10.06 -21.55 11.74
C ASN A 573 -8.98 -20.68 11.10
N GLY A 574 -7.96 -20.19 11.82
CA GLY A 574 -6.89 -19.41 11.20
C GLY A 574 -7.29 -18.03 10.66
N ILE A 575 -8.56 -17.64 10.77
CA ILE A 575 -9.02 -16.31 10.35
C ILE A 575 -8.74 -15.33 11.47
N ILE A 576 -8.17 -14.19 11.11
CA ILE A 576 -7.90 -13.07 12.01
C ILE A 576 -8.37 -11.76 11.39
N GLN A 577 -8.41 -10.71 12.20
CA GLN A 577 -8.59 -9.36 11.71
C GLN A 577 -7.33 -8.83 11.00
N GLY A 578 -7.54 -7.83 10.17
CA GLY A 578 -6.50 -7.11 9.42
C GLY A 578 -7.16 -6.02 8.59
N ASP A 579 -6.67 -5.81 7.38
CA ASP A 579 -7.23 -4.86 6.41
C ASP A 579 -7.89 -5.56 5.21
N ALA A 580 -8.34 -6.81 5.40
CA ALA A 580 -8.81 -7.77 4.38
C ALA A 580 -7.77 -8.28 3.37
N THR A 581 -6.54 -7.77 3.38
CA THR A 581 -5.43 -8.31 2.60
C THR A 581 -4.31 -8.79 3.51
N VAL A 582 -3.80 -7.90 4.34
CA VAL A 582 -2.70 -8.10 5.28
C VAL A 582 -3.25 -8.49 6.65
N PRO A 583 -2.88 -9.67 7.18
CA PRO A 583 -3.24 -10.05 8.54
C PRO A 583 -2.57 -9.14 9.56
N ALA A 584 -3.26 -8.83 10.66
CA ALA A 584 -2.71 -8.05 11.76
C ALA A 584 -1.33 -8.57 12.23
N TRP A 585 -1.13 -9.89 12.28
CA TRP A 585 0.16 -10.49 12.64
C TRP A 585 1.32 -10.11 11.73
N SER A 586 1.07 -9.95 10.42
CA SER A 586 2.11 -9.45 9.52
C SER A 586 2.43 -8.00 9.78
N ALA A 587 1.43 -7.18 10.03
CA ALA A 587 1.63 -5.75 10.21
C ALA A 587 2.25 -5.44 11.60
N ASP A 588 1.85 -6.20 12.62
CA ASP A 588 2.37 -6.15 14.00
C ASP A 588 3.87 -6.41 14.09
N ALA A 589 4.49 -7.06 13.10
CA ALA A 589 5.95 -7.19 13.03
C ALA A 589 6.68 -5.83 13.07
N GLN A 590 6.02 -4.74 12.68
CA GLN A 590 6.55 -3.37 12.77
C GLN A 590 6.41 -2.76 14.17
N ALA A 591 5.54 -3.30 15.02
CA ALA A 591 5.25 -2.82 16.36
C ALA A 591 5.93 -3.65 17.47
N ARG A 592 6.83 -4.58 17.13
CA ARG A 592 7.56 -5.40 18.10
C ARG A 592 8.37 -4.48 19.01
N GLY A 593 8.22 -4.66 20.32
CA GLY A 593 8.87 -3.82 21.34
C GLY A 593 8.20 -2.45 21.58
N LEU A 594 7.20 -2.05 20.78
CA LEU A 594 6.39 -0.86 21.01
C LEU A 594 5.01 -1.22 21.58
N ARG A 595 4.31 -2.15 20.94
CA ARG A 595 2.99 -2.61 21.36
C ARG A 595 3.11 -3.78 22.36
N PRO A 596 2.54 -3.68 23.56
CA PRO A 596 2.49 -4.81 24.50
C PRO A 596 1.80 -6.03 23.89
N GLY A 597 2.38 -7.21 24.10
CA GLY A 597 1.83 -8.49 23.64
C GLY A 597 2.23 -8.91 22.22
N VAL A 598 2.86 -8.02 21.44
CA VAL A 598 3.47 -8.41 20.16
C VAL A 598 4.79 -9.11 20.41
N LYS A 599 4.88 -10.38 20.01
CA LYS A 599 6.08 -11.22 20.15
C LYS A 599 7.14 -10.85 19.10
N GLY A 600 8.41 -11.05 19.45
CA GLY A 600 9.56 -10.86 18.57
C GLY A 600 10.57 -9.85 19.13
N ASN A 601 11.71 -9.70 18.45
CA ASN A 601 12.70 -8.69 18.78
C ASN A 601 12.17 -7.29 18.43
N SER A 602 12.59 -6.27 19.17
CA SER A 602 12.18 -4.90 18.89
C SER A 602 12.53 -4.47 17.47
N SER A 603 11.55 -3.93 16.74
CA SER A 603 11.72 -3.39 15.39
C SER A 603 12.55 -2.11 15.46
N LYS A 604 13.87 -2.21 15.24
CA LYS A 604 14.79 -1.07 15.40
C LYS A 604 14.44 0.03 14.40
N GLY A 605 14.45 1.28 14.86
CA GLY A 605 14.18 2.46 14.03
C GLY A 605 12.70 2.86 13.92
N VAL A 606 11.77 1.97 14.28
CA VAL A 606 10.35 2.33 14.37
C VAL A 606 10.13 3.16 15.63
N GLN A 607 9.72 4.40 15.46
CA GLN A 607 9.48 5.37 16.54
C GLN A 607 8.06 5.24 17.10
N THR A 608 7.08 5.08 16.20
CA THR A 608 5.67 4.93 16.56
C THR A 608 4.98 3.95 15.61
N ALA A 609 4.18 3.06 16.20
CA ALA A 609 3.24 2.20 15.49
C ALA A 609 1.80 2.60 15.81
N PHE A 610 1.09 3.12 14.81
CA PHE A 610 -0.35 3.40 14.89
C PHE A 610 -1.13 2.12 14.57
N VAL A 611 -1.56 1.43 15.62
CA VAL A 611 -2.37 0.22 15.52
C VAL A 611 -3.84 0.59 15.54
N GLN A 612 -4.42 0.64 14.36
CA GLN A 612 -5.73 1.26 14.09
C GLN A 612 -6.79 0.22 13.73
N ALA A 613 -7.97 0.70 13.34
CA ALA A 613 -9.12 -0.09 12.94
C ALA A 613 -9.95 0.65 11.88
N GLY A 614 -10.90 -0.07 11.25
CA GLY A 614 -12.00 0.52 10.47
C GLY A 614 -11.78 0.63 8.97
N TYR A 615 -10.63 0.25 8.43
CA TYR A 615 -10.35 0.43 7.00
C TYR A 615 -9.75 -0.83 6.36
N ASP A 616 -10.08 -1.02 5.09
CA ASP A 616 -9.49 -2.05 4.25
C ASP A 616 -8.19 -1.56 3.63
N HIS A 617 -7.48 -2.49 2.98
CA HIS A 617 -6.14 -2.25 2.46
C HIS A 617 -6.10 -1.10 1.45
N GLN A 618 -6.98 -1.15 0.43
CA GLN A 618 -6.95 -0.18 -0.67
C GLN A 618 -7.52 1.19 -0.29
N GLY A 619 -8.48 1.23 0.64
CA GLY A 619 -9.07 2.47 1.14
C GLY A 619 -8.28 3.14 2.27
N SER A 620 -7.17 2.54 2.72
CA SER A 620 -6.45 2.97 3.93
C SER A 620 -6.06 4.45 3.95
N TYR A 621 -5.49 4.98 2.87
CA TYR A 621 -5.12 6.41 2.78
C TYR A 621 -6.30 7.39 2.74
N ASN A 622 -7.53 6.90 2.57
CA ASN A 622 -8.75 7.72 2.67
C ASN A 622 -9.35 7.70 4.07
N HIS A 623 -8.89 6.81 4.96
CA HIS A 623 -9.44 6.72 6.30
C HIS A 623 -8.91 7.85 7.20
N PRO A 624 -9.78 8.52 7.99
CA PRO A 624 -9.39 9.63 8.85
C PRO A 624 -8.23 9.32 9.81
N TRP A 625 -8.26 8.16 10.47
CA TRP A 625 -7.19 7.78 11.42
C TRP A 625 -5.82 7.64 10.73
N THR A 626 -5.77 7.09 9.52
CA THR A 626 -4.52 6.92 8.76
C THR A 626 -3.97 8.27 8.33
N ARG A 627 -4.84 9.17 7.85
CA ARG A 627 -4.44 10.52 7.47
C ARG A 627 -3.97 11.36 8.67
N TRP A 628 -4.62 11.23 9.83
CA TRP A 628 -4.17 11.86 11.08
C TRP A 628 -2.76 11.38 11.46
N ALA A 629 -2.57 10.06 11.48
CA ALA A 629 -1.27 9.45 11.79
C ALA A 629 -0.18 9.88 10.79
N LEU A 630 -0.54 10.03 9.52
CA LEU A 630 0.35 10.50 8.47
C LEU A 630 0.81 11.95 8.71
N LEU A 631 -0.12 12.89 8.95
CA LEU A 631 0.25 14.29 9.23
C LEU A 631 1.12 14.40 10.48
N TYR A 632 0.74 13.70 11.56
CA TYR A 632 1.53 13.62 12.78
C TYR A 632 2.95 13.14 12.49
N SER A 633 3.07 12.04 11.74
CA SER A 633 4.37 11.43 11.42
C SER A 633 5.24 12.34 10.57
N VAL A 634 4.68 13.06 9.60
CA VAL A 634 5.44 14.02 8.78
C VAL A 634 6.03 15.15 9.63
N VAL A 635 5.26 15.69 10.58
CA VAL A 635 5.77 16.71 11.53
C VAL A 635 6.94 16.17 12.34
N GLN A 636 6.81 14.95 12.86
CA GLN A 636 7.88 14.33 13.65
C GLN A 636 9.12 14.02 12.80
N ILE A 637 8.94 13.53 11.57
CA ILE A 637 10.04 13.22 10.65
C ILE A 637 10.78 14.49 10.22
N ALA A 638 10.06 15.59 9.97
CA ALA A 638 10.64 16.86 9.54
C ALA A 638 11.62 17.46 10.57
N GLN A 639 11.64 16.96 11.81
CA GLN A 639 12.62 17.37 12.81
C GLN A 639 14.07 17.00 12.46
N ASP A 640 14.29 15.96 11.63
CA ASP A 640 15.62 15.58 11.13
C ASP A 640 16.21 16.62 10.17
N ALA A 641 15.36 17.45 9.54
CA ALA A 641 15.83 18.53 8.69
C ALA A 641 16.52 19.62 9.53
N PRO A 642 17.56 20.29 8.98
CA PRO A 642 18.21 21.40 9.67
C PRO A 642 17.18 22.49 9.99
N GLU A 643 17.47 23.40 10.92
CA GLU A 643 16.57 24.54 11.08
C GLU A 643 16.89 25.59 10.00
N PRO A 644 15.92 26.04 9.18
CA PRO A 644 16.17 27.07 8.19
C PRO A 644 16.71 28.33 8.87
N SER A 645 17.86 28.83 8.41
CA SER A 645 18.34 30.16 8.79
C SER A 645 17.43 31.20 8.16
N CYS A 646 16.69 31.95 8.98
CA CYS A 646 15.86 33.05 8.52
C CYS A 646 16.70 34.16 7.89
#